data_AF-A0AAV1LIY2-F1
#
_entry.id   AF-A0AAV1LIY2-F1
#
_cell.length_a   1.000
_cell.length_b   1.000
_cell.length_c   1.000
_cell.angle_alpha   90.00
_cell.angle_beta   90.00
_cell.angle_gamma   90.00
#
_symmetry.space_group_name_H-M   'P 1'
#
loop_
_entity.id
_entity.type
_entity.pdbx_description
1 polymer ?
#
loop_
_entity_poly.entity_id
_entity_poly.type
_entity_poly.pdbx_seq_one_letter_code
_entity_poly.pdbx_strand_id
1 'polypeptide(L)'
;MSRILHNRIRSSLKKSTAWSCIDKRAVAFSIWTGKSMILYKPIDPIHIPRRKYGMLVARALRGVLKIRYLLLGGAVGGGMTLNKKYIEWKDGLPDMGWLNDLLPDNEQWDRFTTTLINAKDRIGDQLQIDPRLREAGLERAAEFRNWLAQRYEDAVAAAAANNIEPAPKIENNLKSRPPPPPSGKGSSEDAAVYEKRVHALQEEVLALQARYQRELQRLEQENRELRQQNMLLRQGRQPPARKLKRSLIDMYSSVLDELAGWDSGEAGRLPRVVVVGDQSAGKTSVLEMIAQARIFPRGAGEMCTRAPVKVTLSEGPYHVAQFRDSAREFDLNKESDLADLRKEVELRMRNSVRGGRTVSTDVISMSVRGPGLPRMVLVDLPGVISTQTVDMAADTREAIKQMTKQYMDNPNAIILCIQDGSVDAERSNVTDLVVSCDPQGKRTIFVLTKVDLAEENLTNPNRIRRILDGKLFPMKALGYYAVVTGRSRKDDSIQSIREYEERFFRSSKLFKEGVVTPSQVTTRNLSLAVAECFWRMVRATVEQQADAFKAMRFNLETEWKNTFPRQRELDRDELFERARAELLDQSAELSAVPAPAWEQRLSQALWAAASDRIFEGIYLPAAAHAHEDVDKFNTSVDIKLREWAENELPTQSILAGREALKEEFTCLMSQSVDSDAVYEPVKKAAVEEALSRHTWEERAQDVLRVLQLNALQDRCVPSRSDWDSAVSLMEAALKERLNSVDKELKNLTGPGFKEKWLYWQSSSEEQRRRAEVRNELERLGSSRPGLTYEELVAVRDNLRRRGVEVDNDYIRETWKPVYLKNFLQRAQTRARDCKKSFYLYSQQNGTGKECCEVVMFWRVQATLRTTANALRQQIANREAARLDRDLREVLDEMAADPELKKKLLSGRRVELAEELKRVRQVQEKLEEFIEALNKEK
;
A
#
# COMPACT_ATOMS: atom_id res chain seq x y z
N MET A 1 2.04 -15.75 -49.55
CA MET A 1 2.44 -17.17 -49.73
C MET A 1 3.14 -17.66 -48.46
N SER A 2 3.49 -18.94 -48.39
CA SER A 2 4.43 -19.63 -47.47
C SER A 2 5.61 -18.81 -46.91
N ARG A 3 6.23 -19.14 -45.75
CA ARG A 3 5.90 -20.00 -44.58
C ARG A 3 7.05 -19.89 -43.53
N ILE A 4 6.78 -20.34 -42.29
CA ILE A 4 7.74 -21.02 -41.37
C ILE A 4 8.83 -20.20 -40.62
N LEU A 5 8.56 -20.02 -39.31
CA LEU A 5 9.38 -20.21 -38.10
C LEU A 5 10.58 -19.31 -37.69
N HIS A 6 10.68 -19.17 -36.36
CA HIS A 6 11.76 -18.53 -35.60
C HIS A 6 13.06 -19.36 -35.57
N ASN A 7 14.15 -18.71 -35.13
CA ASN A 7 14.85 -19.24 -33.95
C ASN A 7 15.39 -18.12 -33.04
N ARG A 8 15.45 -18.37 -31.72
CA ARG A 8 15.82 -17.38 -30.69
C ARG A 8 16.76 -18.05 -29.68
N ILE A 9 18.07 -17.85 -29.82
CA ILE A 9 19.09 -18.59 -29.07
C ILE A 9 19.39 -17.93 -27.73
N ARG A 10 19.50 -18.76 -26.67
CA ARG A 10 19.88 -18.35 -25.31
C ARG A 10 20.73 -19.45 -24.65
N SER A 11 21.67 -19.04 -23.79
CA SER A 11 22.35 -19.82 -22.73
C SER A 11 23.15 -21.10 -23.05
N SER A 12 24.44 -21.03 -22.66
CA SER A 12 25.29 -22.06 -22.00
C SER A 12 25.54 -23.45 -22.62
N LEU A 13 26.82 -23.91 -22.57
CA LEU A 13 27.24 -25.14 -21.86
C LEU A 13 28.77 -25.42 -21.88
N LYS A 14 29.27 -25.83 -20.70
CA LYS A 14 30.34 -26.81 -20.34
C LYS A 14 31.39 -27.35 -21.37
N LYS A 15 32.64 -27.48 -20.84
CA LYS A 15 33.64 -28.58 -20.97
C LYS A 15 34.54 -28.73 -22.23
N SER A 16 35.85 -28.59 -22.01
CA SER A 16 36.94 -29.60 -22.20
C SER A 16 38.29 -28.93 -21.77
N THR A 17 39.37 -29.52 -21.24
CA THR A 17 40.04 -30.85 -21.25
C THR A 17 40.82 -31.23 -22.53
N ALA A 18 42.15 -30.97 -22.57
CA ALA A 18 43.19 -32.01 -22.73
C ALA A 18 44.66 -31.49 -22.85
N TRP A 19 45.55 -32.09 -22.05
CA TRP A 19 46.87 -32.67 -22.39
C TRP A 19 47.97 -31.91 -23.17
N SER A 20 49.17 -31.80 -22.57
CA SER A 20 50.45 -32.36 -23.08
C SER A 20 51.64 -32.03 -22.14
N CYS A 21 52.86 -32.54 -22.39
CA CYS A 21 53.35 -33.85 -21.94
C CYS A 21 54.87 -34.06 -22.25
N ILE A 22 55.61 -34.69 -21.31
CA ILE A 22 56.69 -35.71 -21.56
C ILE A 22 58.03 -35.21 -22.14
N ASP A 23 59.22 -35.78 -21.89
CA ASP A 23 59.65 -37.06 -21.25
C ASP A 23 60.44 -36.76 -19.93
N LYS A 24 61.72 -37.06 -19.58
CA LYS A 24 62.86 -37.94 -20.00
C LYS A 24 63.89 -37.95 -18.83
N ARG A 25 64.62 -39.01 -18.43
CA ARG A 25 64.49 -40.49 -18.50
C ARG A 25 65.51 -41.17 -17.54
N ALA A 26 65.45 -42.51 -17.42
CA ALA A 26 66.37 -43.41 -16.67
C ALA A 26 66.31 -43.32 -15.13
N VAL A 27 66.06 -44.36 -14.29
CA VAL A 27 65.89 -45.85 -14.37
C VAL A 27 67.14 -46.73 -14.16
N ALA A 28 67.30 -47.24 -12.92
CA ALA A 28 67.75 -48.60 -12.50
C ALA A 28 67.46 -48.74 -10.97
N PHE A 29 66.76 -49.75 -10.42
CA PHE A 29 67.15 -51.14 -10.08
C PHE A 29 68.46 -51.29 -9.26
N SER A 30 68.55 -52.07 -8.16
CA SER A 30 67.55 -52.70 -7.27
C SER A 30 68.15 -53.34 -6.00
N ILE A 31 67.34 -53.41 -4.93
CA ILE A 31 67.38 -54.26 -3.71
C ILE A 31 68.48 -55.36 -3.59
N TRP A 32 69.25 -55.36 -2.49
CA TRP A 32 69.51 -56.59 -1.70
C TRP A 32 69.80 -56.35 -0.19
N THR A 33 70.02 -57.42 0.56
CA THR A 33 69.71 -57.55 2.00
C THR A 33 70.89 -57.49 2.98
N GLY A 34 70.64 -57.01 4.20
CA GLY A 34 70.83 -57.84 5.40
C GLY A 34 72.05 -57.65 6.35
N LYS A 35 71.71 -57.49 7.65
CA LYS A 35 72.42 -57.98 8.86
C LYS A 35 73.82 -57.42 9.30
N SER A 36 73.74 -56.55 10.31
CA SER A 36 74.27 -56.75 11.69
C SER A 36 75.75 -56.52 12.08
N MET A 37 75.91 -56.05 13.34
CA MET A 37 77.13 -56.00 14.19
C MET A 37 78.17 -54.89 13.84
N ILE A 38 78.98 -54.33 14.77
CA ILE A 38 79.22 -54.65 16.21
C ILE A 38 79.69 -53.41 17.05
N LEU A 39 79.25 -53.31 18.32
CA LEU A 39 79.85 -52.57 19.48
C LEU A 39 80.20 -51.05 19.33
N TYR A 40 80.65 -50.26 20.34
CA TYR A 40 81.05 -50.47 21.76
C TYR A 40 80.57 -49.30 22.67
N LYS A 41 80.65 -49.42 24.01
CA LYS A 41 80.35 -48.39 25.03
C LYS A 41 81.47 -48.24 26.08
N PRO A 42 81.66 -47.04 26.66
CA PRO A 42 81.73 -46.84 28.11
C PRO A 42 80.57 -45.91 28.58
N ILE A 43 79.81 -46.13 29.65
CA ILE A 43 80.07 -46.47 31.07
C ILE A 43 80.35 -45.21 31.92
N ASP A 44 79.40 -44.90 32.81
CA ASP A 44 79.29 -43.71 33.65
C ASP A 44 79.85 -43.91 35.07
N PRO A 45 80.12 -42.80 35.78
CA PRO A 45 79.73 -42.67 37.19
C PRO A 45 79.05 -41.32 37.50
N ILE A 46 78.16 -41.15 38.49
CA ILE A 46 77.42 -42.07 39.39
C ILE A 46 76.17 -41.28 39.87
N HIS A 47 75.01 -41.93 40.06
CA HIS A 47 73.94 -41.49 41.01
C HIS A 47 72.85 -42.57 41.18
N ILE A 48 72.37 -42.80 42.42
CA ILE A 48 71.34 -43.81 42.77
C ILE A 48 70.51 -43.28 43.99
N PRO A 49 69.30 -43.78 44.30
CA PRO A 49 68.04 -43.33 43.66
C PRO A 49 66.93 -42.94 44.66
N ARG A 50 65.77 -42.43 44.18
CA ARG A 50 64.45 -42.82 44.73
C ARG A 50 63.22 -42.53 43.84
N ARG A 51 62.57 -43.63 43.41
CA ARG A 51 61.12 -43.91 43.20
C ARG A 51 60.17 -42.69 43.03
N LYS A 52 59.64 -42.43 41.83
CA LYS A 52 58.47 -43.06 41.15
C LYS A 52 57.12 -42.34 41.38
N TYR A 53 56.68 -41.54 40.40
CA TYR A 53 55.26 -41.15 40.21
C TYR A 53 54.77 -41.22 38.74
N GLY A 54 55.66 -41.20 37.74
CA GLY A 54 55.30 -41.06 36.32
C GLY A 54 54.54 -42.22 35.64
N MET A 55 54.34 -43.36 36.30
CA MET A 55 53.74 -44.55 35.67
C MET A 55 52.20 -44.51 35.58
N LEU A 56 51.55 -43.58 36.29
CA LEU A 56 50.08 -43.41 36.28
C LEU A 56 49.63 -42.50 35.13
N VAL A 57 50.32 -41.39 34.91
CA VAL A 57 50.04 -40.40 33.84
C VAL A 57 50.14 -41.03 32.44
N ALA A 58 51.13 -41.91 32.23
CA ALA A 58 51.31 -42.65 30.98
C ALA A 58 50.13 -43.60 30.64
N ARG A 59 49.30 -43.97 31.62
CA ARG A 59 48.13 -44.84 31.42
C ARG A 59 46.89 -44.05 31.00
N ALA A 60 46.72 -42.82 31.52
CA ALA A 60 45.63 -41.92 31.15
C ALA A 60 45.75 -41.39 29.71
N LEU A 61 46.95 -40.94 29.30
CA LEU A 61 47.21 -40.40 27.96
C LEU A 61 46.95 -41.43 26.83
N ARG A 62 47.02 -42.73 27.13
CA ARG A 62 46.73 -43.80 26.17
C ARG A 62 45.24 -43.97 25.86
N GLY A 63 44.35 -43.43 26.69
CA GLY A 63 42.90 -43.40 26.43
C GLY A 63 42.50 -42.33 25.41
N VAL A 64 43.02 -41.11 25.57
CA VAL A 64 42.70 -39.94 24.73
C VAL A 64 43.01 -40.21 23.24
N LEU A 65 44.12 -40.90 22.96
CA LEU A 65 44.52 -41.24 21.58
C LEU A 65 43.58 -42.21 20.85
N LYS A 66 42.70 -42.95 21.55
CA LYS A 66 41.70 -43.82 20.90
C LYS A 66 40.46 -43.06 20.41
N ILE A 67 40.12 -41.91 21.01
CA ILE A 67 38.95 -41.11 20.60
C ILE A 67 39.18 -40.51 19.19
N ARG A 68 40.44 -40.17 18.86
CA ARG A 68 40.84 -39.64 17.54
C ARG A 68 40.56 -40.58 16.36
N TYR A 69 40.49 -41.89 16.60
CA TYR A 69 40.16 -42.88 15.56
C TYR A 69 38.65 -43.17 15.43
N LEU A 70 37.84 -42.83 16.44
CA LEU A 70 36.39 -43.09 16.38
C LEU A 70 35.61 -41.99 15.64
N LEU A 71 36.13 -40.76 15.61
CA LEU A 71 35.50 -39.60 14.95
C LEU A 71 35.95 -39.38 13.48
N LEU A 72 36.86 -40.20 12.95
CA LEU A 72 37.29 -40.16 11.54
C LEU A 72 36.86 -41.39 10.72
N GLY A 73 36.29 -42.42 11.37
CA GLY A 73 35.65 -43.55 10.68
C GLY A 73 34.16 -43.35 10.38
N GLY A 74 33.52 -42.31 10.94
CA GLY A 74 32.06 -42.11 10.92
C GLY A 74 31.51 -41.36 9.71
N ALA A 75 32.17 -41.39 8.56
CA ALA A 75 31.81 -40.61 7.37
C ALA A 75 31.51 -41.43 6.09
N VAL A 76 31.72 -42.76 6.13
CA VAL A 76 31.41 -43.66 5.01
C VAL A 76 30.85 -44.98 5.57
N GLY A 77 29.59 -45.26 5.29
CA GLY A 77 28.86 -46.43 5.79
C GLY A 77 27.71 -46.04 6.73
N GLY A 78 26.47 -46.18 6.27
CA GLY A 78 25.27 -45.86 7.04
C GLY A 78 24.54 -47.09 7.57
N GLY A 79 23.70 -46.89 8.59
CA GLY A 79 22.69 -47.85 9.03
C GLY A 79 23.03 -48.71 10.26
N MET A 80 22.14 -48.65 11.26
CA MET A 80 21.86 -49.72 12.24
C MET A 80 22.97 -50.23 13.20
N THR A 81 23.50 -49.39 14.11
CA THR A 81 24.07 -49.88 15.39
C THR A 81 23.83 -48.99 16.63
N LEU A 82 22.99 -47.96 16.56
CA LEU A 82 22.84 -46.95 17.64
C LEU A 82 21.69 -47.15 18.63
N ASN A 83 21.10 -48.35 18.73
CA ASN A 83 20.04 -48.64 19.73
C ASN A 83 20.44 -49.67 20.81
N LYS A 84 21.70 -50.15 20.83
CA LYS A 84 22.14 -51.21 21.77
C LYS A 84 23.24 -50.81 22.77
N LYS A 85 23.60 -49.52 22.83
CA LYS A 85 24.58 -48.96 23.81
C LYS A 85 24.07 -47.76 24.62
N TYR A 86 22.86 -47.29 24.34
CA TYR A 86 22.17 -46.34 25.22
C TYR A 86 21.54 -47.05 26.43
N ILE A 87 21.09 -48.29 26.24
CA ILE A 87 20.45 -49.12 27.28
C ILE A 87 21.49 -49.62 28.30
N GLU A 88 22.63 -50.16 27.84
CA GLU A 88 23.75 -50.60 28.72
C GLU A 88 24.38 -49.48 29.57
N TRP A 89 24.06 -48.20 29.31
CA TRP A 89 24.45 -47.06 30.14
C TRP A 89 23.31 -46.58 31.07
N LYS A 90 22.07 -46.92 30.76
CA LYS A 90 20.89 -46.63 31.61
C LYS A 90 20.84 -47.56 32.81
N ASP A 91 21.22 -48.83 32.63
CA ASP A 91 21.19 -49.86 33.67
C ASP A 91 22.43 -49.80 34.63
N GLY A 92 23.12 -48.65 34.65
CA GLY A 92 24.38 -48.43 35.36
C GLY A 92 24.30 -47.50 36.59
N LEU A 93 23.09 -47.13 37.03
CA LEU A 93 22.85 -46.30 38.22
C LEU A 93 22.04 -47.09 39.26
N PRO A 94 22.40 -47.06 40.56
CA PRO A 94 21.73 -47.85 41.58
C PRO A 94 20.36 -47.28 41.97
N ASP A 95 19.39 -48.18 42.20
CA ASP A 95 18.07 -47.82 42.73
C ASP A 95 18.16 -47.12 44.09
N MET A 96 17.47 -45.99 44.20
CA MET A 96 17.27 -45.23 45.44
C MET A 96 15.77 -45.04 45.65
N GLY A 97 15.07 -46.16 45.89
CA GLY A 97 13.60 -46.23 46.03
C GLY A 97 13.06 -45.64 47.33
N TRP A 98 13.26 -44.34 47.56
CA TRP A 98 12.73 -43.59 48.71
C TRP A 98 11.79 -42.43 48.30
N LEU A 99 11.37 -42.38 47.03
CA LEU A 99 10.46 -41.35 46.50
C LEU A 99 9.20 -41.91 45.79
N ASN A 100 8.77 -43.12 46.18
CA ASN A 100 7.54 -43.75 45.67
C ASN A 100 6.26 -43.32 46.44
N ASP A 101 6.36 -42.41 47.41
CA ASP A 101 5.29 -42.02 48.35
C ASP A 101 4.57 -40.71 48.00
N LEU A 102 4.58 -40.25 46.73
CA LEU A 102 4.07 -38.91 46.38
C LEU A 102 3.17 -38.79 45.12
N LEU A 103 2.70 -39.89 44.53
CA LEU A 103 1.60 -39.87 43.54
C LEU A 103 0.70 -41.11 43.67
N PRO A 104 -0.61 -40.90 43.88
CA PRO A 104 -1.60 -41.61 43.07
C PRO A 104 -2.71 -40.69 42.52
N ASP A 105 -2.96 -40.84 41.22
CA ASP A 105 -4.19 -40.68 40.42
C ASP A 105 -5.17 -39.49 40.53
N ASN A 106 -5.84 -39.25 39.40
CA ASN A 106 -6.83 -38.21 39.17
C ASN A 106 -8.22 -38.57 39.72
N GLU A 107 -8.57 -38.09 40.93
CA GLU A 107 -9.99 -37.99 41.33
C GLU A 107 -10.33 -36.77 42.21
N GLN A 108 -9.52 -35.70 42.18
CA GLN A 108 -9.72 -34.49 43.00
C GLN A 108 -9.79 -33.15 42.25
N TRP A 109 -9.59 -33.13 40.92
CA TRP A 109 -9.58 -31.86 40.16
C TRP A 109 -10.94 -31.14 40.11
N ASP A 110 -12.06 -31.87 40.03
CA ASP A 110 -13.42 -31.29 39.98
C ASP A 110 -13.93 -30.67 41.30
N ARG A 111 -13.18 -30.83 42.40
CA ARG A 111 -13.50 -30.22 43.71
C ARG A 111 -12.68 -28.97 44.02
N PHE A 112 -11.63 -28.69 43.24
CA PHE A 112 -10.80 -27.49 43.39
C PHE A 112 -11.31 -26.32 42.53
N THR A 113 -11.80 -26.62 41.32
CA THR A 113 -12.44 -25.65 40.42
C THR A 113 -13.74 -25.06 40.99
N THR A 114 -14.48 -25.84 41.78
CA THR A 114 -15.77 -25.44 42.38
C THR A 114 -15.65 -24.70 43.72
N THR A 115 -14.49 -24.71 44.37
CA THR A 115 -14.25 -24.01 45.64
C THR A 115 -13.54 -22.66 45.46
N LEU A 116 -12.64 -22.51 44.48
CA LEU A 116 -11.97 -21.22 44.22
C LEU A 116 -12.89 -20.12 43.64
N ILE A 117 -14.00 -20.50 42.98
CA ILE A 117 -15.04 -19.54 42.54
C ILE A 117 -15.79 -18.93 43.74
N ASN A 118 -15.86 -19.63 44.87
CA ASN A 118 -16.56 -19.19 46.08
C ASN A 118 -15.63 -18.54 47.14
N ALA A 119 -14.35 -18.33 46.82
CA ALA A 119 -13.34 -17.80 47.73
C ALA A 119 -12.87 -16.37 47.39
N LYS A 120 -13.55 -15.67 46.46
CA LYS A 120 -13.29 -14.26 46.14
C LYS A 120 -14.18 -13.28 46.91
N ASP A 121 -15.40 -13.70 47.26
CA ASP A 121 -16.41 -12.85 47.90
C ASP A 121 -16.44 -13.00 49.43
N ARG A 122 -15.33 -12.66 50.10
CA ARG A 122 -15.31 -12.15 51.49
C ARG A 122 -13.94 -11.61 51.93
N ILE A 123 -13.99 -10.51 52.68
CA ILE A 123 -12.85 -9.85 53.35
C ILE A 123 -11.80 -9.30 52.37
N GLY A 124 -12.24 -8.36 51.53
CA GLY A 124 -11.67 -7.03 51.72
C GLY A 124 -12.44 -6.33 52.85
N ASP A 125 -11.74 -5.72 53.81
CA ASP A 125 -12.06 -4.41 54.39
C ASP A 125 -11.14 -4.09 55.59
N GLN A 126 -10.19 -3.18 55.37
CA GLN A 126 -9.73 -2.28 56.43
C GLN A 126 -9.14 -0.98 55.85
N LEU A 127 -10.03 -0.04 55.49
CA LEU A 127 -9.89 1.39 55.75
C LEU A 127 -11.29 2.04 55.60
N GLN A 128 -11.58 3.06 56.41
CA GLN A 128 -12.95 3.40 56.83
C GLN A 128 -13.63 4.44 55.91
N ILE A 129 -14.92 4.22 55.60
CA ILE A 129 -15.87 5.24 55.09
C ILE A 129 -17.24 5.03 55.77
N ASP A 130 -18.00 6.11 55.99
CA ASP A 130 -19.13 6.20 56.93
C ASP A 130 -20.36 5.28 56.67
N PRO A 131 -21.03 4.78 57.73
CA PRO A 131 -22.22 3.90 57.59
C PRO A 131 -23.42 4.57 56.91
N ARG A 132 -23.61 5.89 57.10
CA ARG A 132 -24.83 6.62 56.66
C ARG A 132 -24.95 6.86 55.15
N LEU A 133 -23.89 6.60 54.37
CA LEU A 133 -23.91 6.80 52.92
C LEU A 133 -24.36 5.56 52.12
N ARG A 134 -24.45 4.38 52.75
CA ARG A 134 -24.73 3.12 52.06
C ARG A 134 -26.23 2.87 51.82
N GLU A 135 -27.08 3.22 52.79
CA GLU A 135 -28.54 3.05 52.68
C GLU A 135 -29.14 4.09 51.72
N ALA A 136 -28.81 5.36 51.89
CA ALA A 136 -29.21 6.44 50.98
C ALA A 136 -28.74 6.27 49.52
N GLY A 137 -27.69 5.47 49.30
CA GLY A 137 -27.24 5.08 47.95
C GLY A 137 -28.10 3.99 47.32
N LEU A 138 -28.61 3.04 48.11
CA LEU A 138 -29.46 1.94 47.63
C LEU A 138 -30.89 2.41 47.34
N GLU A 139 -31.45 3.28 48.19
CA GLU A 139 -32.76 3.89 47.93
C GLU A 139 -32.74 4.72 46.64
N ARG A 140 -31.74 5.61 46.48
CA ARG A 140 -31.56 6.36 45.23
C ARG A 140 -31.30 5.49 44.00
N ALA A 141 -30.60 4.36 44.15
CA ALA A 141 -30.43 3.42 43.05
C ALA A 141 -31.76 2.73 42.66
N ALA A 142 -32.64 2.44 43.62
CA ALA A 142 -33.98 1.94 43.36
C ALA A 142 -34.90 3.01 42.73
N GLU A 143 -34.90 4.24 43.26
CA GLU A 143 -35.60 5.38 42.67
C GLU A 143 -35.17 5.61 41.21
N PHE A 144 -33.86 5.66 40.94
CA PHE A 144 -33.33 5.91 39.60
C PHE A 144 -33.63 4.76 38.63
N ARG A 145 -33.70 3.52 39.11
CA ARG A 145 -34.07 2.35 38.30
C ARG A 145 -35.56 2.30 37.99
N ASN A 146 -36.41 2.69 38.94
CA ASN A 146 -37.85 2.85 38.71
C ASN A 146 -38.11 4.04 37.76
N TRP A 147 -37.42 5.17 37.94
CA TRP A 147 -37.48 6.32 37.04
C TRP A 147 -37.04 5.97 35.60
N LEU A 148 -36.00 5.15 35.42
CA LEU A 148 -35.59 4.65 34.11
C LEU A 148 -36.62 3.67 33.50
N ALA A 149 -37.24 2.80 34.31
CA ALA A 149 -38.28 1.88 33.84
C ALA A 149 -39.53 2.64 33.38
N GLN A 150 -40.03 3.54 34.22
CA GLN A 150 -41.18 4.39 33.92
C GLN A 150 -40.96 5.22 32.65
N ARG A 151 -39.74 5.76 32.46
CA ARG A 151 -39.37 6.51 31.26
C ARG A 151 -39.21 5.65 29.99
N TYR A 152 -38.98 4.35 30.13
CA TYR A 152 -38.98 3.40 29.01
C TYR A 152 -40.41 3.05 28.58
N GLU A 153 -41.31 2.83 29.55
CA GLU A 153 -42.74 2.64 29.28
C GLU A 153 -43.39 3.92 28.71
N ASP A 154 -43.08 5.10 29.25
CA ASP A 154 -43.51 6.39 28.69
C ASP A 154 -42.98 6.61 27.26
N ALA A 155 -41.76 6.18 26.94
CA ALA A 155 -41.20 6.30 25.60
C ALA A 155 -41.89 5.36 24.58
N VAL A 156 -42.25 4.15 25.01
CA VAL A 156 -43.04 3.20 24.19
C VAL A 156 -44.49 3.69 24.06
N ALA A 157 -45.08 4.22 25.12
CA ALA A 157 -46.40 4.83 25.10
C ALA A 157 -46.44 6.07 24.20
N ALA A 158 -45.44 6.95 24.24
CA ALA A 158 -45.33 8.12 23.36
C ALA A 158 -45.06 7.73 21.89
N ALA A 159 -44.36 6.63 21.64
CA ALA A 159 -44.21 6.08 20.29
C ALA A 159 -45.55 5.52 19.75
N ALA A 160 -46.35 4.88 20.59
CA ALA A 160 -47.70 4.42 20.25
C ALA A 160 -48.75 5.55 20.20
N ALA A 161 -48.55 6.62 20.96
CA ALA A 161 -49.46 7.76 21.12
C ALA A 161 -49.16 8.95 20.19
N ASN A 162 -48.41 8.74 19.10
CA ASN A 162 -48.56 9.60 17.91
C ASN A 162 -49.88 9.28 17.19
N ASN A 163 -50.99 9.51 17.90
CA ASN A 163 -52.30 9.65 17.28
C ASN A 163 -52.19 10.79 16.27
N ILE A 164 -52.46 10.46 15.00
CA ILE A 164 -52.76 11.46 13.98
C ILE A 164 -53.91 12.30 14.52
N GLU A 165 -53.71 13.60 14.70
CA GLU A 165 -54.83 14.52 14.94
C GLU A 165 -55.82 14.34 13.80
N PRO A 166 -57.07 13.90 14.05
CA PRO A 166 -58.06 13.83 13.00
C PRO A 166 -58.32 15.27 12.56
N ALA A 167 -57.99 15.58 11.30
CA ALA A 167 -58.14 16.91 10.74
C ALA A 167 -59.53 17.47 11.08
N PRO A 168 -59.62 18.76 11.48
CA PRO A 168 -60.86 19.32 12.01
C PRO A 168 -62.00 19.07 11.05
N LYS A 169 -63.09 18.46 11.57
CA LYS A 169 -64.28 18.17 10.77
C LYS A 169 -64.75 19.47 10.14
N ILE A 170 -64.61 19.58 8.82
CA ILE A 170 -65.27 20.62 8.06
C ILE A 170 -66.76 20.36 8.23
N GLU A 171 -67.43 21.20 9.02
CA GLU A 171 -68.87 21.16 9.14
C GLU A 171 -69.47 21.48 7.77
N ASN A 172 -70.22 20.53 7.21
CA ASN A 172 -70.97 20.72 5.97
C ASN A 172 -72.11 21.73 6.21
N ASN A 173 -71.77 23.02 6.21
CA ASN A 173 -72.68 24.16 6.27
C ASN A 173 -73.43 24.39 4.94
N LEU A 174 -73.84 23.28 4.33
CA LEU A 174 -74.76 23.19 3.19
C LEU A 174 -76.04 22.44 3.62
N LYS A 175 -76.59 22.81 4.78
CA LYS A 175 -77.99 22.54 5.16
C LYS A 175 -78.99 23.41 4.37
N SER A 176 -78.73 23.61 3.07
CA SER A 176 -79.71 24.17 2.13
C SER A 176 -80.72 23.10 1.75
N ARG A 177 -81.63 22.79 2.68
CA ARG A 177 -82.82 21.96 2.43
C ARG A 177 -83.61 22.58 1.25
N PRO A 178 -83.81 21.88 0.12
CA PRO A 178 -84.67 22.39 -0.94
C PRO A 178 -86.08 22.63 -0.40
N PRO A 179 -86.79 23.70 -0.84
CA PRO A 179 -88.19 23.86 -0.48
C PRO A 179 -89.00 22.66 -1.01
N PRO A 180 -90.07 22.24 -0.31
CA PRO A 180 -90.95 21.19 -0.82
C PRO A 180 -91.58 21.65 -2.14
N PRO A 181 -91.75 20.76 -3.13
CA PRO A 181 -92.36 21.12 -4.40
C PRO A 181 -93.83 21.52 -4.20
N PRO A 182 -94.35 22.51 -4.96
CA PRO A 182 -95.77 22.82 -4.95
C PRO A 182 -96.58 21.64 -5.52
N SER A 183 -97.80 21.47 -5.03
CA SER A 183 -98.68 20.34 -5.40
C SER A 183 -99.15 20.44 -6.85
N GLY A 184 -98.47 19.73 -7.76
CA GLY A 184 -98.87 19.55 -9.16
C GLY A 184 -98.73 18.08 -9.57
N LYS A 185 -99.74 17.54 -10.27
CA LYS A 185 -99.71 16.14 -10.74
C LYS A 185 -98.77 16.02 -11.95
N GLY A 186 -97.66 15.31 -11.79
CA GLY A 186 -96.66 15.03 -12.81
C GLY A 186 -96.16 13.59 -12.76
N SER A 187 -95.42 13.17 -13.79
CA SER A 187 -95.07 11.78 -14.09
C SER A 187 -94.11 11.13 -13.06
N SER A 188 -94.29 9.83 -12.85
CA SER A 188 -93.35 9.01 -12.04
C SER A 188 -91.95 8.90 -12.65
N GLU A 189 -91.79 9.24 -13.92
CA GLU A 189 -90.54 9.11 -14.67
C GLU A 189 -89.56 10.27 -14.36
N ASP A 190 -90.06 11.50 -14.18
CA ASP A 190 -89.24 12.68 -13.91
C ASP A 190 -88.47 12.56 -12.59
N ALA A 191 -89.10 11.97 -11.56
CA ALA A 191 -88.47 11.66 -10.29
C ALA A 191 -87.29 10.68 -10.46
N ALA A 192 -87.49 9.59 -11.23
CA ALA A 192 -86.46 8.59 -11.49
C ALA A 192 -85.31 9.13 -12.37
N VAL A 193 -85.58 10.07 -13.27
CA VAL A 193 -84.54 10.78 -14.04
C VAL A 193 -83.72 11.71 -13.14
N TYR A 194 -84.37 12.43 -12.21
CA TYR A 194 -83.69 13.29 -11.26
C TYR A 194 -82.82 12.48 -10.29
N GLU A 195 -83.34 11.37 -9.76
CA GLU A 195 -82.65 10.44 -8.85
C GLU A 195 -81.42 9.81 -9.51
N LYS A 196 -81.53 9.33 -10.76
CA LYS A 196 -80.38 8.87 -11.55
C LYS A 196 -79.31 9.95 -11.73
N ARG A 197 -79.70 11.20 -11.95
CA ARG A 197 -78.77 12.32 -12.14
C ARG A 197 -78.05 12.71 -10.83
N VAL A 198 -78.73 12.60 -9.68
CA VAL A 198 -78.10 12.72 -8.35
C VAL A 198 -77.12 11.57 -8.11
N HIS A 199 -77.49 10.34 -8.45
CA HIS A 199 -76.61 9.17 -8.31
C HIS A 199 -75.33 9.30 -9.16
N ALA A 200 -75.45 9.74 -10.41
CA ALA A 200 -74.29 9.96 -11.29
C ALA A 200 -73.34 11.04 -10.73
N LEU A 201 -73.88 12.15 -10.21
CA LEU A 201 -73.07 13.20 -9.57
C LEU A 201 -72.41 12.73 -8.27
N GLN A 202 -73.07 11.86 -7.49
CA GLN A 202 -72.45 11.21 -6.32
C GLN A 202 -71.29 10.28 -6.73
N GLU A 203 -71.45 9.53 -7.82
CA GLU A 203 -70.41 8.64 -8.35
C GLU A 203 -69.20 9.43 -8.90
N GLU A 204 -69.43 10.54 -9.61
CA GLU A 204 -68.36 11.46 -10.04
C GLU A 204 -67.60 12.07 -8.85
N VAL A 205 -68.31 12.53 -7.81
CA VAL A 205 -67.69 13.07 -6.59
C VAL A 205 -66.87 12.01 -5.85
N LEU A 206 -67.39 10.79 -5.71
CA LEU A 206 -66.66 9.66 -5.11
C LEU A 206 -65.43 9.28 -5.93
N ALA A 207 -65.52 9.26 -7.26
CA ALA A 207 -64.41 8.99 -8.16
C ALA A 207 -63.33 10.08 -8.07
N LEU A 208 -63.72 11.35 -7.95
CA LEU A 208 -62.81 12.47 -7.77
C LEU A 208 -62.10 12.40 -6.41
N GLN A 209 -62.84 12.11 -5.34
CA GLN A 209 -62.31 11.95 -3.98
C GLN A 209 -61.34 10.76 -3.89
N ALA A 210 -61.64 9.64 -4.57
CA ALA A 210 -60.76 8.49 -4.67
C ALA A 210 -59.48 8.76 -5.48
N ARG A 211 -59.52 9.65 -6.49
CA ARG A 211 -58.31 10.14 -7.17
C ARG A 211 -57.44 10.95 -6.22
N TYR A 212 -58.00 11.96 -5.55
CA TYR A 212 -57.25 12.77 -4.58
C TYR A 212 -56.68 11.95 -3.42
N GLN A 213 -57.39 10.93 -2.92
CA GLN A 213 -56.85 10.04 -1.90
C GLN A 213 -55.65 9.21 -2.39
N ARG A 214 -55.69 8.68 -3.62
CA ARG A 214 -54.54 7.96 -4.22
C ARG A 214 -53.35 8.89 -4.43
N GLU A 215 -53.61 10.14 -4.82
CA GLU A 215 -52.59 11.16 -5.05
C GLU A 215 -51.95 11.63 -3.73
N LEU A 216 -52.74 11.82 -2.66
CA LEU A 216 -52.23 12.03 -1.30
C LEU A 216 -51.41 10.83 -0.81
N GLN A 217 -51.91 9.59 -0.94
CA GLN A 217 -51.18 8.39 -0.51
C GLN A 217 -49.83 8.26 -1.23
N ARG A 218 -49.80 8.55 -2.53
CA ARG A 218 -48.56 8.60 -3.30
C ARG A 218 -47.62 9.70 -2.79
N LEU A 219 -48.11 10.92 -2.60
CA LEU A 219 -47.28 12.03 -2.11
C LEU A 219 -46.75 11.77 -0.69
N GLU A 220 -47.55 11.15 0.19
CA GLU A 220 -47.10 10.68 1.50
C GLU A 220 -46.00 9.62 1.37
N GLN A 221 -46.16 8.64 0.47
CA GLN A 221 -45.17 7.59 0.24
C GLN A 221 -43.85 8.19 -0.27
N GLU A 222 -43.90 9.08 -1.27
CA GLU A 222 -42.70 9.78 -1.77
C GLU A 222 -42.06 10.68 -0.69
N ASN A 223 -42.84 11.29 0.22
CA ASN A 223 -42.33 12.08 1.35
C ASN A 223 -41.70 11.18 2.44
N ARG A 224 -42.25 9.99 2.71
CA ARG A 224 -41.67 8.98 3.61
C ARG A 224 -40.33 8.45 3.06
N GLU A 225 -40.26 8.17 1.75
CA GLU A 225 -39.00 7.82 1.06
C GLU A 225 -37.94 8.93 1.20
N LEU A 226 -38.31 10.18 0.91
CA LEU A 226 -37.40 11.33 1.03
C LEU A 226 -36.88 11.54 2.46
N ARG A 227 -37.72 11.28 3.48
CA ARG A 227 -37.28 11.31 4.90
C ARG A 227 -36.29 10.19 5.22
N GLN A 228 -36.52 8.96 4.74
CA GLN A 228 -35.55 7.87 4.88
C GLN A 228 -34.22 8.17 4.18
N GLN A 229 -34.26 8.70 2.95
CA GLN A 229 -33.05 9.10 2.22
C GLN A 229 -32.26 10.20 2.96
N ASN A 230 -32.94 11.19 3.55
CA ASN A 230 -32.29 12.21 4.38
C ASN A 230 -31.68 11.64 5.67
N MET A 231 -32.27 10.61 6.29
CA MET A 231 -31.65 9.93 7.43
C MET A 231 -30.41 9.12 7.02
N LEU A 232 -30.44 8.45 5.87
CA LEU A 232 -29.27 7.74 5.33
C LEU A 232 -28.11 8.69 5.00
N LEU A 233 -28.41 9.84 4.35
CA LEU A 233 -27.44 10.90 4.10
C LEU A 233 -26.81 11.42 5.41
N ARG A 234 -27.61 11.63 6.46
CA ARG A 234 -27.12 12.00 7.80
C ARG A 234 -26.27 10.93 8.48
N GLN A 235 -26.33 9.68 8.05
CA GLN A 235 -25.48 8.58 8.50
C GLN A 235 -24.26 8.36 7.57
N GLY A 236 -23.95 9.30 6.66
CA GLY A 236 -22.83 9.20 5.72
C GLY A 236 -23.03 8.15 4.61
N ARG A 237 -24.18 7.48 4.55
CA ARG A 237 -24.51 6.50 3.52
C ARG A 237 -25.23 7.19 2.37
N GLN A 238 -24.62 7.20 1.18
CA GLN A 238 -25.32 7.69 0.00
C GLN A 238 -26.58 6.82 -0.25
N PRO A 239 -27.78 7.42 -0.39
CA PRO A 239 -28.96 6.68 -0.76
C PRO A 239 -28.82 6.18 -2.20
N PRO A 240 -29.41 5.03 -2.56
CA PRO A 240 -29.43 4.60 -3.95
C PRO A 240 -30.16 5.65 -4.79
N ALA A 241 -29.44 6.33 -5.68
CA ALA A 241 -30.01 7.34 -6.55
C ALA A 241 -31.19 6.73 -7.32
N ARG A 242 -32.38 7.36 -7.25
CA ARG A 242 -33.55 6.93 -8.04
C ARG A 242 -33.08 6.74 -9.49
N LYS A 243 -33.23 5.53 -10.05
CA LYS A 243 -32.87 5.24 -11.45
C LYS A 243 -33.72 6.10 -12.38
N LEU A 244 -33.26 7.32 -12.65
CA LEU A 244 -33.75 8.13 -13.76
C LEU A 244 -33.67 7.25 -15.01
N LYS A 245 -34.72 7.25 -15.84
CA LYS A 245 -34.72 6.50 -17.09
C LYS A 245 -33.71 7.13 -18.05
N ARG A 246 -32.44 6.70 -17.93
CA ARG A 246 -31.35 7.06 -18.85
C ARG A 246 -31.81 6.77 -20.27
N SER A 247 -31.52 7.64 -21.23
CA SER A 247 -31.83 7.31 -22.62
C SER A 247 -30.94 6.14 -23.07
N LEU A 248 -31.41 5.40 -24.08
CA LEU A 248 -30.65 4.28 -24.63
C LEU A 248 -29.23 4.68 -25.08
N ILE A 249 -29.06 5.91 -25.56
CA ILE A 249 -27.77 6.42 -26.01
C ILE A 249 -26.88 6.88 -24.83
N ASP A 250 -27.44 7.29 -23.69
CA ASP A 250 -26.67 7.55 -22.46
C ASP A 250 -26.18 6.24 -21.83
N MET A 251 -27.03 5.19 -21.83
CA MET A 251 -26.64 3.85 -21.41
C MET A 251 -25.56 3.26 -22.33
N TYR A 252 -25.71 3.42 -23.65
CA TYR A 252 -24.70 3.04 -24.62
C TYR A 252 -23.38 3.81 -24.44
N SER A 253 -23.43 5.13 -24.18
CA SER A 253 -22.22 5.91 -23.89
C SER A 253 -21.55 5.41 -22.63
N SER A 254 -22.30 5.17 -21.54
CA SER A 254 -21.78 4.58 -20.29
C SER A 254 -21.05 3.25 -20.53
N VAL A 255 -21.56 2.38 -21.41
CA VAL A 255 -20.85 1.16 -21.84
C VAL A 255 -19.58 1.49 -22.64
N LEU A 256 -19.65 2.40 -23.64
CA LEU A 256 -18.46 2.84 -24.39
C LEU A 256 -17.39 3.50 -23.51
N ASP A 257 -17.78 4.12 -22.41
CA ASP A 257 -16.95 4.87 -21.47
C ASP A 257 -16.24 3.97 -20.44
N GLU A 258 -16.83 2.83 -20.08
CA GLU A 258 -16.19 1.72 -19.35
C GLU A 258 -15.18 1.00 -20.23
N LEU A 259 -15.59 0.66 -21.47
CA LEU A 259 -14.76 -0.03 -22.46
C LEU A 259 -13.57 0.81 -22.95
N ALA A 260 -13.55 2.12 -22.69
CA ALA A 260 -12.43 2.99 -23.06
C ALA A 260 -11.13 2.66 -22.31
N GLY A 261 -11.20 1.97 -21.16
CA GLY A 261 -10.03 1.47 -20.41
C GLY A 261 -9.63 0.02 -20.71
N TRP A 262 -10.28 -0.63 -21.67
CA TRP A 262 -10.03 -2.04 -22.02
C TRP A 262 -9.13 -2.15 -23.27
N ASP A 263 -7.82 -2.19 -23.05
CA ASP A 263 -6.79 -2.23 -24.10
C ASP A 263 -6.55 -3.66 -24.67
N SER A 264 -7.30 -4.66 -24.19
CA SER A 264 -7.01 -6.09 -24.40
C SER A 264 -8.10 -6.85 -25.15
N GLY A 265 -7.99 -6.90 -26.49
CA GLY A 265 -8.61 -7.96 -27.31
C GLY A 265 -9.78 -7.54 -28.22
N GLU A 266 -10.65 -8.49 -28.53
CA GLU A 266 -11.76 -8.31 -29.50
C GLU A 266 -13.09 -7.91 -28.84
N ALA A 267 -13.20 -8.07 -27.51
CA ALA A 267 -14.33 -7.63 -26.71
C ALA A 267 -14.15 -6.15 -26.33
N GLY A 268 -15.06 -5.30 -26.78
CA GLY A 268 -14.97 -3.84 -26.69
C GLY A 268 -15.12 -3.10 -28.01
N ARG A 269 -15.19 -3.83 -29.14
CA ARG A 269 -15.38 -3.31 -30.50
C ARG A 269 -16.85 -2.92 -30.76
N LEU A 270 -17.40 -2.02 -29.95
CA LEU A 270 -18.73 -1.46 -30.15
C LEU A 270 -18.74 -0.36 -31.23
N PRO A 271 -19.85 -0.18 -31.98
CA PRO A 271 -19.95 0.86 -33.00
C PRO A 271 -19.79 2.31 -32.50
N ARG A 272 -19.09 3.11 -33.31
CA ARG A 272 -18.90 4.55 -33.17
C ARG A 272 -18.87 5.17 -34.57
N VAL A 273 -19.36 6.40 -34.74
CA VAL A 273 -19.22 7.15 -36.00
C VAL A 273 -17.90 7.92 -35.96
N VAL A 274 -16.91 7.49 -36.72
CA VAL A 274 -15.58 8.09 -36.76
C VAL A 274 -15.52 9.07 -37.93
N VAL A 275 -15.29 10.35 -37.63
CA VAL A 275 -15.29 11.43 -38.62
C VAL A 275 -13.88 11.63 -39.16
N VAL A 276 -13.68 11.38 -40.46
CA VAL A 276 -12.36 11.42 -41.11
C VAL A 276 -12.38 12.28 -42.36
N GLY A 277 -11.24 12.90 -42.69
CA GLY A 277 -11.14 13.86 -43.76
C GLY A 277 -9.83 14.63 -43.73
N ASP A 278 -9.39 15.15 -44.86
CA ASP A 278 -8.22 16.02 -44.95
C ASP A 278 -8.41 17.31 -44.12
N GLN A 279 -7.34 18.06 -43.86
CA GLN A 279 -7.43 19.37 -43.20
C GLN A 279 -8.35 20.32 -44.00
N SER A 280 -9.11 21.17 -43.30
CA SER A 280 -10.03 22.16 -43.90
C SER A 280 -11.20 21.62 -44.75
N ALA A 281 -11.36 20.30 -44.91
CA ALA A 281 -12.46 19.64 -45.64
C ALA A 281 -13.85 19.72 -44.96
N GLY A 282 -14.03 20.54 -43.91
CA GLY A 282 -15.34 20.79 -43.30
C GLY A 282 -15.81 19.80 -42.22
N LYS A 283 -14.97 18.83 -41.79
CA LYS A 283 -15.31 17.81 -40.74
C LYS A 283 -16.13 18.37 -39.57
N THR A 284 -15.52 19.30 -38.85
CA THR A 284 -16.09 19.91 -37.64
C THR A 284 -17.35 20.74 -37.97
N SER A 285 -17.47 21.28 -39.19
CA SER A 285 -18.69 21.99 -39.64
C SER A 285 -19.84 21.03 -39.97
N VAL A 286 -19.58 19.84 -40.51
CA VAL A 286 -20.58 18.75 -40.59
C VAL A 286 -21.04 18.36 -39.19
N LEU A 287 -20.12 18.20 -38.25
CA LEU A 287 -20.44 17.84 -36.86
C LEU A 287 -21.27 18.93 -36.14
N GLU A 288 -20.93 20.21 -36.28
CA GLU A 288 -21.73 21.34 -35.75
C GLU A 288 -23.14 21.37 -36.34
N MET A 289 -23.32 21.04 -37.63
CA MET A 289 -24.65 20.97 -38.26
C MET A 289 -25.46 19.75 -37.79
N ILE A 290 -24.83 18.62 -37.48
CA ILE A 290 -25.50 17.43 -36.92
C ILE A 290 -25.88 17.64 -35.44
N ALA A 291 -25.00 18.25 -34.63
CA ALA A 291 -25.25 18.65 -33.25
C ALA A 291 -26.17 19.88 -33.12
N GLN A 292 -26.45 20.54 -34.24
CA GLN A 292 -27.20 21.79 -34.41
C GLN A 292 -26.64 23.00 -33.61
N ALA A 293 -25.38 22.95 -33.17
CA ALA A 293 -24.79 23.97 -32.30
C ALA A 293 -23.32 24.26 -32.66
N ARG A 294 -22.93 25.53 -32.49
CA ARG A 294 -21.56 26.02 -32.74
C ARG A 294 -20.67 25.81 -31.50
N ILE A 295 -20.19 24.59 -31.31
CA ILE A 295 -19.49 24.18 -30.07
C ILE A 295 -17.96 24.10 -30.18
N PHE A 296 -17.40 24.29 -31.37
CA PHE A 296 -15.96 24.13 -31.62
C PHE A 296 -15.24 25.46 -31.93
N PRO A 297 -13.94 25.60 -31.59
CA PRO A 297 -13.12 26.73 -32.01
C PRO A 297 -12.89 26.70 -33.53
N ARG A 298 -12.80 27.88 -34.18
CA ARG A 298 -12.61 28.01 -35.64
C ARG A 298 -11.48 28.98 -36.01
N GLY A 299 -10.33 28.44 -36.39
CA GLY A 299 -9.28 29.10 -37.17
C GLY A 299 -9.41 28.76 -38.66
N ALA A 300 -9.24 29.75 -39.54
CA ALA A 300 -9.26 29.53 -40.98
C ALA A 300 -7.82 29.34 -41.49
N GLY A 301 -7.50 28.14 -41.99
CA GLY A 301 -6.13 27.77 -42.42
C GLY A 301 -5.27 27.10 -41.34
N GLU A 302 -5.67 27.19 -40.06
CA GLU A 302 -4.90 26.65 -38.92
C GLU A 302 -5.42 25.30 -38.41
N MET A 303 -4.60 24.59 -37.64
CA MET A 303 -4.95 23.31 -37.03
C MET A 303 -5.76 23.50 -35.74
N CYS A 304 -7.08 23.44 -35.86
CA CYS A 304 -8.05 23.59 -34.77
C CYS A 304 -8.13 22.32 -33.89
N THR A 305 -8.57 21.20 -34.46
CA THR A 305 -8.74 19.93 -33.74
C THR A 305 -7.38 19.24 -33.52
N ARG A 306 -6.82 19.36 -32.31
CA ARG A 306 -5.51 18.77 -31.93
C ARG A 306 -5.59 17.47 -31.13
N ALA A 307 -6.78 17.10 -30.68
CA ALA A 307 -7.06 15.86 -29.95
C ALA A 307 -8.44 15.31 -30.37
N PRO A 308 -8.71 14.00 -30.24
CA PRO A 308 -10.03 13.42 -30.51
C PRO A 308 -11.13 14.02 -29.65
N VAL A 309 -12.31 14.26 -30.24
CA VAL A 309 -13.50 14.73 -29.49
C VAL A 309 -14.66 13.76 -29.68
N LYS A 310 -15.02 13.04 -28.60
CA LYS A 310 -16.22 12.21 -28.54
C LYS A 310 -17.42 13.10 -28.21
N VAL A 311 -18.39 13.14 -29.13
CA VAL A 311 -19.68 13.81 -28.94
C VAL A 311 -20.79 12.76 -28.94
N THR A 312 -21.39 12.54 -27.77
CA THR A 312 -22.61 11.74 -27.62
C THR A 312 -23.82 12.65 -27.85
N LEU A 313 -24.58 12.43 -28.92
CA LEU A 313 -25.83 13.13 -29.19
C LEU A 313 -27.02 12.37 -28.60
N SER A 314 -27.86 13.05 -27.82
CA SER A 314 -29.10 12.48 -27.30
C SER A 314 -30.29 13.43 -27.42
N GLU A 315 -31.48 12.83 -27.41
CA GLU A 315 -32.74 13.57 -27.52
C GLU A 315 -33.14 14.11 -26.14
N GLY A 316 -33.57 15.38 -26.07
CA GLY A 316 -33.94 16.02 -24.82
C GLY A 316 -34.80 17.27 -25.01
N PRO A 317 -35.49 17.74 -23.95
CA PRO A 317 -36.41 18.88 -24.04
C PRO A 317 -35.68 20.23 -24.21
N TYR A 318 -34.42 20.32 -23.80
CA TYR A 318 -33.59 21.52 -23.88
C TYR A 318 -32.30 21.21 -24.65
N HIS A 319 -31.81 22.20 -25.41
CA HIS A 319 -30.57 22.08 -26.18
C HIS A 319 -29.39 22.46 -25.29
N VAL A 320 -28.73 21.46 -24.69
CA VAL A 320 -27.66 21.66 -23.68
C VAL A 320 -26.44 20.79 -23.96
N ALA A 321 -25.25 21.31 -23.67
CA ALA A 321 -24.01 20.55 -23.65
C ALA A 321 -23.50 20.32 -22.23
N GLN A 322 -22.81 19.20 -22.01
CA GLN A 322 -22.16 18.85 -20.75
C GLN A 322 -20.89 18.04 -21.03
N PHE A 323 -19.79 18.32 -20.32
CA PHE A 323 -18.58 17.49 -20.34
C PHE A 323 -18.71 16.31 -19.40
N ARG A 324 -18.10 15.16 -19.75
CA ARG A 324 -18.11 13.94 -18.90
C ARG A 324 -17.67 14.20 -17.46
N ASP A 325 -16.66 15.06 -17.30
CA ASP A 325 -15.98 15.30 -16.01
C ASP A 325 -16.54 16.52 -15.26
N SER A 326 -17.73 17.03 -15.64
CA SER A 326 -18.32 18.23 -15.05
C SER A 326 -19.84 18.14 -14.88
N ALA A 327 -20.33 18.68 -13.77
CA ALA A 327 -21.75 18.91 -13.53
C ALA A 327 -22.28 20.20 -14.20
N ARG A 328 -21.42 21.04 -14.81
CA ARG A 328 -21.86 22.26 -15.51
C ARG A 328 -22.51 21.88 -16.84
N GLU A 329 -23.81 22.14 -16.94
CA GLU A 329 -24.52 22.24 -18.22
C GLU A 329 -24.29 23.63 -18.85
N PHE A 330 -24.30 23.68 -20.18
CA PHE A 330 -24.19 24.90 -21.00
C PHE A 330 -25.41 24.98 -21.91
N ASP A 331 -26.16 26.08 -21.87
CA ASP A 331 -27.36 26.25 -22.70
C ASP A 331 -26.98 26.70 -24.12
N LEU A 332 -27.22 25.85 -25.11
CA LEU A 332 -26.81 26.07 -26.49
C LEU A 332 -27.68 27.11 -27.22
N ASN A 333 -28.72 27.64 -26.57
CA ASN A 333 -29.48 28.79 -27.04
C ASN A 333 -28.85 30.13 -26.60
N LYS A 334 -27.93 30.13 -25.62
CA LYS A 334 -27.25 31.33 -25.13
C LYS A 334 -25.87 31.47 -25.74
N GLU A 335 -25.62 32.57 -26.45
CA GLU A 335 -24.30 32.82 -27.06
C GLU A 335 -23.19 33.04 -26.01
N SER A 336 -23.54 33.44 -24.77
CA SER A 336 -22.62 33.45 -23.62
C SER A 336 -22.08 32.06 -23.31
N ASP A 337 -22.98 31.09 -23.20
CA ASP A 337 -22.69 29.73 -22.76
C ASP A 337 -22.02 28.95 -23.90
N LEU A 338 -22.42 29.22 -25.15
CA LEU A 338 -21.71 28.75 -26.34
C LEU A 338 -20.28 29.31 -26.42
N ALA A 339 -20.07 30.61 -26.17
CA ALA A 339 -18.74 31.21 -26.20
C ALA A 339 -17.84 30.66 -25.08
N ASP A 340 -18.38 30.45 -23.87
CA ASP A 340 -17.70 29.76 -22.79
C ASP A 340 -17.36 28.31 -23.14
N LEU A 341 -18.32 27.56 -23.71
CA LEU A 341 -18.13 26.18 -24.16
C LEU A 341 -16.98 26.07 -25.18
N ARG A 342 -16.90 26.98 -26.17
CA ARG A 342 -15.80 27.01 -27.15
C ARG A 342 -14.44 27.23 -26.50
N LYS A 343 -14.31 28.23 -25.59
CA LYS A 343 -13.08 28.49 -24.84
C LYS A 343 -12.67 27.27 -24.00
N GLU A 344 -13.64 26.63 -23.37
CA GLU A 344 -13.46 25.48 -22.49
C GLU A 344 -13.05 24.21 -23.27
N VAL A 345 -13.58 24.00 -24.47
CA VAL A 345 -13.09 22.98 -25.42
C VAL A 345 -11.65 23.27 -25.84
N GLU A 346 -11.35 24.51 -26.23
CA GLU A 346 -10.00 24.93 -26.64
C GLU A 346 -8.98 24.76 -25.50
N LEU A 347 -9.35 25.13 -24.28
CA LEU A 347 -8.54 24.95 -23.07
C LEU A 347 -8.27 23.47 -22.78
N ARG A 348 -9.28 22.60 -22.89
CA ARG A 348 -9.08 21.14 -22.77
C ARG A 348 -8.16 20.59 -23.87
N MET A 349 -8.33 21.03 -25.13
CA MET A 349 -7.45 20.65 -26.25
C MET A 349 -6.00 21.12 -26.03
N ARG A 350 -5.79 22.28 -25.43
CA ARG A 350 -4.45 22.81 -25.12
C ARG A 350 -3.80 22.06 -23.96
N ASN A 351 -4.57 21.67 -22.94
CA ASN A 351 -4.06 21.03 -21.73
C ASN A 351 -3.76 19.53 -21.88
N SER A 352 -4.35 18.85 -22.88
CA SER A 352 -4.00 17.45 -23.23
C SER A 352 -2.71 17.34 -24.03
N VAL A 353 -2.29 18.40 -24.74
CA VAL A 353 -1.07 18.40 -25.55
C VAL A 353 0.16 18.61 -24.66
N ARG A 354 0.78 17.49 -24.24
CA ARG A 354 1.93 17.46 -23.32
C ARG A 354 3.22 16.99 -23.98
N GLY A 355 4.33 17.62 -23.60
CA GLY A 355 5.70 17.19 -23.90
C GLY A 355 6.20 17.57 -25.30
N GLY A 356 5.93 18.81 -25.76
CA GLY A 356 6.45 19.33 -27.04
C GLY A 356 5.80 18.78 -28.32
N ARG A 357 4.92 17.78 -28.20
CA ARG A 357 4.07 17.28 -29.30
C ARG A 357 3.04 18.33 -29.73
N THR A 358 2.53 18.24 -30.95
CA THR A 358 1.47 19.15 -31.48
C THR A 358 0.05 18.56 -31.33
N VAL A 359 -0.07 17.23 -31.19
CA VAL A 359 -1.33 16.51 -31.04
C VAL A 359 -1.32 15.64 -29.78
N SER A 360 -2.52 15.34 -29.25
CA SER A 360 -2.71 14.37 -28.16
C SER A 360 -3.68 13.27 -28.55
N THR A 361 -3.50 12.09 -27.96
CA THR A 361 -4.41 10.94 -28.02
C THR A 361 -5.58 11.02 -27.04
N ASP A 362 -5.51 11.94 -26.07
CA ASP A 362 -6.49 12.02 -24.99
C ASP A 362 -7.86 12.50 -25.50
N VAL A 363 -8.92 11.74 -25.21
CA VAL A 363 -10.25 11.95 -25.80
C VAL A 363 -11.11 12.91 -24.97
N ILE A 364 -11.38 14.10 -25.51
CA ILE A 364 -12.33 15.03 -24.88
C ILE A 364 -13.74 14.48 -25.08
N SER A 365 -14.46 14.20 -23.99
CA SER A 365 -15.78 13.57 -24.03
C SER A 365 -16.89 14.51 -23.55
N MET A 366 -17.90 14.72 -24.39
CA MET A 366 -19.07 15.55 -24.09
C MET A 366 -20.38 14.89 -24.56
N SER A 367 -21.47 15.20 -23.86
CA SER A 367 -22.84 14.90 -24.30
C SER A 367 -23.54 16.18 -24.72
N VAL A 368 -24.21 16.17 -25.87
CA VAL A 368 -25.11 17.23 -26.33
C VAL A 368 -26.52 16.65 -26.40
N ARG A 369 -27.42 17.22 -25.58
CA ARG A 369 -28.85 16.87 -25.53
C ARG A 369 -29.63 17.93 -26.31
N GLY A 370 -30.70 17.56 -27.02
CA GLY A 370 -31.53 18.55 -27.69
C GLY A 370 -32.78 18.02 -28.40
N PRO A 371 -33.75 18.90 -28.71
CA PRO A 371 -35.04 18.49 -29.27
C PRO A 371 -34.87 18.03 -30.73
N GLY A 372 -35.26 16.78 -31.01
CA GLY A 372 -35.12 16.19 -32.35
C GLY A 372 -33.68 15.95 -32.82
N LEU A 373 -32.70 15.92 -31.91
CA LEU A 373 -31.34 15.49 -32.25
C LEU A 373 -31.29 13.97 -32.48
N PRO A 374 -30.65 13.49 -33.55
CA PRO A 374 -30.52 12.05 -33.80
C PRO A 374 -29.57 11.41 -32.78
N ARG A 375 -30.08 10.40 -32.05
CA ARG A 375 -29.32 9.63 -31.05
C ARG A 375 -28.13 8.89 -31.70
N MET A 376 -26.89 9.31 -31.45
CA MET A 376 -25.67 8.64 -31.95
C MET A 376 -24.41 9.06 -31.17
N VAL A 377 -23.29 8.33 -31.34
CA VAL A 377 -21.97 8.74 -30.82
C VAL A 377 -21.01 9.01 -31.98
N LEU A 378 -20.54 10.26 -32.09
CA LEU A 378 -19.54 10.68 -33.07
C LEU A 378 -18.17 10.90 -32.40
N VAL A 379 -17.11 10.76 -33.18
CA VAL A 379 -15.74 11.10 -32.80
C VAL A 379 -15.13 11.98 -33.89
N ASP A 380 -14.92 13.28 -33.63
CA ASP A 380 -14.10 14.14 -34.51
C ASP A 380 -12.62 13.82 -34.29
N LEU A 381 -11.86 13.79 -35.37
CA LEU A 381 -10.43 13.49 -35.35
C LEU A 381 -9.62 14.62 -36.01
N PRO A 382 -8.36 14.83 -35.57
CA PRO A 382 -7.42 15.71 -36.27
C PRO A 382 -7.38 15.44 -37.78
N GLY A 383 -7.38 16.51 -38.58
CA GLY A 383 -7.40 16.38 -40.04
C GLY A 383 -6.11 15.79 -40.59
N VAL A 384 -6.22 14.90 -41.57
CA VAL A 384 -5.04 14.36 -42.25
C VAL A 384 -4.32 15.49 -42.98
N ILE A 385 -3.03 15.66 -42.70
CA ILE A 385 -2.14 16.64 -43.32
C ILE A 385 -1.22 15.96 -44.33
N SER A 386 -0.91 16.64 -45.44
CA SER A 386 0.07 16.19 -46.43
C SER A 386 1.50 16.60 -46.03
N THR A 387 1.64 17.85 -45.60
CA THR A 387 2.87 18.54 -45.17
C THR A 387 2.77 19.03 -43.73
N GLN A 388 3.91 19.22 -43.06
CA GLN A 388 4.02 19.78 -41.71
C GLN A 388 4.46 21.26 -41.80
N THR A 389 4.04 22.13 -40.88
CA THR A 389 4.55 23.51 -40.78
C THR A 389 5.69 23.62 -39.75
N VAL A 390 6.41 24.75 -39.74
CA VAL A 390 7.62 24.96 -38.92
C VAL A 390 7.36 24.81 -37.42
N ASP A 391 6.15 25.16 -36.96
CA ASP A 391 5.74 25.11 -35.54
C ASP A 391 5.21 23.72 -35.10
N MET A 392 5.24 22.71 -35.99
CA MET A 392 4.74 21.36 -35.71
C MET A 392 5.88 20.40 -35.36
N ALA A 393 5.61 19.48 -34.43
CA ALA A 393 6.53 18.39 -34.12
C ALA A 393 6.68 17.45 -35.32
N ALA A 394 7.91 17.00 -35.59
CA ALA A 394 8.29 16.26 -36.81
C ALA A 394 7.57 14.90 -36.98
N ASP A 395 6.96 14.36 -35.93
CA ASP A 395 6.16 13.14 -35.90
C ASP A 395 4.65 13.37 -36.15
N THR A 396 4.19 14.62 -36.19
CA THR A 396 2.76 14.96 -36.11
C THR A 396 1.92 14.33 -37.23
N ARG A 397 2.44 14.28 -38.47
CA ARG A 397 1.69 13.69 -39.61
C ARG A 397 1.48 12.18 -39.41
N GLU A 398 2.53 11.49 -38.98
CA GLU A 398 2.54 10.05 -38.71
C GLU A 398 1.66 9.75 -37.48
N ALA A 399 1.74 10.56 -36.43
CA ALA A 399 0.89 10.45 -35.24
C ALA A 399 -0.61 10.63 -35.57
N ILE A 400 -0.97 11.60 -36.41
CA ILE A 400 -2.35 11.76 -36.91
C ILE A 400 -2.76 10.50 -37.69
N LYS A 401 -1.96 10.06 -38.67
CA LYS A 401 -2.30 8.87 -39.49
C LYS A 401 -2.45 7.60 -38.64
N GLN A 402 -1.61 7.40 -37.63
CA GLN A 402 -1.69 6.27 -36.69
C GLN A 402 -2.95 6.36 -35.81
N MET A 403 -3.24 7.53 -35.25
CA MET A 403 -4.45 7.79 -34.46
C MET A 403 -5.72 7.55 -35.29
N THR A 404 -5.82 8.14 -36.48
CA THR A 404 -6.97 7.96 -37.38
C THR A 404 -7.13 6.50 -37.76
N LYS A 405 -6.03 5.78 -38.05
CA LYS A 405 -6.08 4.34 -38.30
C LYS A 405 -6.59 3.54 -37.11
N GLN A 406 -6.13 3.83 -35.88
CA GLN A 406 -6.57 3.11 -34.66
C GLN A 406 -8.09 3.17 -34.46
N TYR A 407 -8.74 4.30 -34.76
CA TYR A 407 -10.21 4.40 -34.74
C TYR A 407 -10.88 3.69 -35.91
N MET A 408 -10.27 3.69 -37.10
CA MET A 408 -10.82 3.06 -38.31
C MET A 408 -10.64 1.54 -38.35
N ASP A 409 -9.61 0.98 -37.72
CA ASP A 409 -9.31 -0.46 -37.67
C ASP A 409 -10.34 -1.26 -36.85
N ASN A 410 -11.17 -0.60 -36.03
CA ASN A 410 -12.35 -1.22 -35.41
C ASN A 410 -13.35 -1.64 -36.53
N PRO A 411 -13.62 -2.94 -36.75
CA PRO A 411 -14.48 -3.41 -37.85
C PRO A 411 -15.94 -2.94 -37.72
N ASN A 412 -16.36 -2.57 -36.51
CA ASN A 412 -17.70 -2.08 -36.20
C ASN A 412 -17.77 -0.54 -36.17
N ALA A 413 -16.67 0.18 -36.45
CA ALA A 413 -16.70 1.63 -36.61
C ALA A 413 -17.28 2.02 -37.99
N ILE A 414 -18.23 2.95 -37.97
CA ILE A 414 -18.78 3.59 -39.17
C ILE A 414 -17.86 4.75 -39.54
N ILE A 415 -17.31 4.71 -40.75
CA ILE A 415 -16.36 5.70 -41.24
C ILE A 415 -17.14 6.78 -41.98
N LEU A 416 -17.22 7.98 -41.40
CA LEU A 416 -17.79 9.16 -42.06
C LEU A 416 -16.66 9.89 -42.81
N CYS A 417 -16.48 9.54 -44.08
CA CYS A 417 -15.43 10.09 -44.94
C CYS A 417 -15.90 11.42 -45.55
N ILE A 418 -15.28 12.51 -45.11
CA ILE A 418 -15.62 13.87 -45.50
C ILE A 418 -14.58 14.40 -46.49
N GLN A 419 -15.07 14.91 -47.62
CA GLN A 419 -14.29 15.48 -48.71
C GLN A 419 -14.75 16.89 -49.08
N ASP A 420 -13.81 17.64 -49.65
CA ASP A 420 -14.00 19.01 -50.08
C ASP A 420 -14.35 19.05 -51.57
N GLY A 421 -15.56 19.48 -51.92
CA GLY A 421 -16.01 19.56 -53.30
C GLY A 421 -15.33 20.65 -54.13
N SER A 422 -14.67 21.63 -53.50
CA SER A 422 -13.93 22.67 -54.21
C SER A 422 -12.45 22.32 -54.46
N VAL A 423 -12.00 21.14 -54.04
CA VAL A 423 -10.62 20.66 -54.18
C VAL A 423 -10.59 19.41 -55.06
N ASP A 424 -9.50 19.23 -55.81
CA ASP A 424 -9.34 18.06 -56.67
C ASP A 424 -9.27 16.74 -55.90
N ALA A 425 -10.10 15.78 -56.34
CA ALA A 425 -10.19 14.41 -55.82
C ALA A 425 -8.81 13.71 -55.75
N GLU A 426 -7.95 13.98 -56.71
CA GLU A 426 -6.61 13.42 -56.87
C GLU A 426 -5.60 13.94 -55.83
N ARG A 427 -5.99 14.89 -54.96
CA ARG A 427 -5.15 15.44 -53.87
C ARG A 427 -5.48 14.88 -52.48
N SER A 428 -6.56 14.11 -52.33
CA SER A 428 -6.97 13.58 -51.01
C SER A 428 -5.96 12.58 -50.48
N ASN A 429 -5.68 12.65 -49.17
CA ASN A 429 -4.85 11.67 -48.46
C ASN A 429 -5.70 10.72 -47.58
N VAL A 430 -6.95 11.08 -47.28
CA VAL A 430 -7.85 10.23 -46.47
C VAL A 430 -8.43 9.06 -47.28
N THR A 431 -8.61 9.20 -48.59
CA THR A 431 -9.20 8.16 -49.45
C THR A 431 -8.41 6.86 -49.42
N ASP A 432 -7.08 6.93 -49.55
CA ASP A 432 -6.19 5.76 -49.47
C ASP A 432 -6.25 5.08 -48.09
N LEU A 433 -6.33 5.88 -47.02
CA LEU A 433 -6.48 5.37 -45.66
C LEU A 433 -7.82 4.64 -45.48
N VAL A 434 -8.91 5.20 -46.01
CA VAL A 434 -10.25 4.59 -46.00
C VAL A 434 -10.28 3.29 -46.80
N VAL A 435 -9.70 3.26 -48.01
CA VAL A 435 -9.58 2.04 -48.81
C VAL A 435 -8.74 0.97 -48.10
N SER A 436 -7.72 1.36 -47.33
CA SER A 436 -6.91 0.40 -46.56
C SER A 436 -7.65 -0.24 -45.36
N CYS A 437 -8.69 0.43 -44.82
CA CYS A 437 -9.45 -0.04 -43.65
C CYS A 437 -10.84 -0.63 -44.00
N ASP A 438 -11.48 -0.19 -45.10
CA ASP A 438 -12.75 -0.70 -45.62
C ASP A 438 -12.72 -0.82 -47.16
N PRO A 439 -11.94 -1.77 -47.72
CA PRO A 439 -11.84 -1.97 -49.17
C PRO A 439 -13.14 -2.46 -49.83
N GLN A 440 -14.17 -2.80 -49.03
CA GLN A 440 -15.48 -3.22 -49.53
C GLN A 440 -16.55 -2.12 -49.44
N GLY A 441 -16.30 -1.02 -48.73
CA GLY A 441 -17.25 0.07 -48.50
C GLY A 441 -18.44 -0.29 -47.62
N LYS A 442 -18.32 -1.34 -46.79
CA LYS A 442 -19.42 -1.92 -46.01
C LYS A 442 -19.83 -1.10 -44.78
N ARG A 443 -18.98 -0.18 -44.34
CA ARG A 443 -19.18 0.64 -43.13
C ARG A 443 -18.80 2.11 -43.35
N THR A 444 -18.49 2.48 -44.59
CA THR A 444 -18.12 3.84 -44.97
C THR A 444 -19.32 4.60 -45.52
N ILE A 445 -19.50 5.85 -45.12
CA ILE A 445 -20.43 6.82 -45.70
C ILE A 445 -19.59 8.00 -46.23
N PHE A 446 -19.83 8.39 -47.48
CA PHE A 446 -19.09 9.46 -48.14
C PHE A 446 -19.89 10.77 -48.13
N VAL A 447 -19.22 11.89 -47.84
CA VAL A 447 -19.82 13.22 -47.73
C VAL A 447 -18.98 14.24 -48.50
N LEU A 448 -19.59 14.86 -49.50
CA LEU A 448 -19.01 15.97 -50.26
C LEU A 448 -19.52 17.30 -49.68
N THR A 449 -18.62 18.10 -49.14
CA THR A 449 -18.89 19.45 -48.62
C THR A 449 -18.58 20.52 -49.68
N LYS A 450 -18.94 21.78 -49.42
CA LYS A 450 -18.61 22.95 -50.27
C LYS A 450 -19.05 22.81 -51.73
N VAL A 451 -20.18 22.14 -51.95
CA VAL A 451 -20.75 21.88 -53.29
C VAL A 451 -21.27 23.16 -53.95
N ASP A 452 -21.61 24.16 -53.14
CA ASP A 452 -21.84 25.55 -53.53
C ASP A 452 -20.62 26.16 -54.25
N LEU A 453 -19.45 26.13 -53.61
CA LEU A 453 -18.21 26.60 -54.22
C LEU A 453 -17.81 25.78 -55.45
N ALA A 454 -18.13 24.49 -55.49
CA ALA A 454 -17.87 23.62 -56.64
C ALA A 454 -18.74 23.96 -57.87
N GLU A 455 -19.98 24.42 -57.66
CA GLU A 455 -20.87 24.90 -58.73
C GLU A 455 -20.53 26.34 -59.17
N GLU A 456 -20.16 27.22 -58.24
CA GLU A 456 -19.70 28.60 -58.54
C GLU A 456 -18.40 28.63 -59.36
N ASN A 457 -17.41 27.79 -59.03
CA ASN A 457 -16.13 27.74 -59.73
C ASN A 457 -16.15 26.97 -61.07
N LEU A 458 -17.34 26.69 -61.63
CA LEU A 458 -17.55 26.08 -62.96
C LEU A 458 -16.89 24.71 -63.18
N THR A 459 -16.45 24.03 -62.11
CA THR A 459 -15.69 22.77 -62.13
C THR A 459 -16.54 21.53 -62.47
N ASN A 460 -17.04 21.48 -63.71
CA ASN A 460 -17.67 20.31 -64.35
C ASN A 460 -18.76 19.60 -63.50
N PRO A 461 -20.06 19.91 -63.65
CA PRO A 461 -21.13 19.21 -62.90
C PRO A 461 -21.11 17.68 -63.10
N ASN A 462 -20.62 17.20 -64.25
CA ASN A 462 -20.39 15.79 -64.52
C ASN A 462 -19.33 15.11 -63.60
N ARG A 463 -18.38 15.87 -63.03
CA ARG A 463 -17.40 15.37 -62.04
C ARG A 463 -18.07 15.15 -60.69
N ILE A 464 -18.89 16.09 -60.24
CA ILE A 464 -19.74 15.96 -59.03
C ILE A 464 -20.67 14.75 -59.18
N ARG A 465 -21.31 14.58 -60.34
CA ARG A 465 -22.09 13.38 -60.67
C ARG A 465 -21.29 12.08 -60.48
N ARG A 466 -20.10 12.01 -61.07
CA ARG A 466 -19.23 10.82 -60.97
C ARG A 466 -18.71 10.53 -59.56
N ILE A 467 -18.61 11.55 -58.70
CA ILE A 467 -18.31 11.37 -57.27
C ILE A 467 -19.49 10.72 -56.55
N LEU A 468 -20.70 11.26 -56.73
CA LEU A 468 -21.91 10.80 -56.04
C LEU A 468 -22.46 9.46 -56.60
N ASP A 469 -22.13 9.13 -57.85
CA ASP A 469 -22.28 7.80 -58.46
C ASP A 469 -21.28 6.75 -57.91
N GLY A 470 -20.26 7.16 -57.14
CA GLY A 470 -19.16 6.27 -56.70
C GLY A 470 -18.22 5.81 -57.83
N LYS A 471 -18.08 6.59 -58.92
CA LYS A 471 -17.35 6.24 -60.16
C LYS A 471 -16.09 7.10 -60.42
N LEU A 472 -15.72 7.97 -59.49
CA LEU A 472 -14.49 8.77 -59.58
C LEU A 472 -13.39 8.23 -58.66
N PHE A 473 -13.69 8.06 -57.37
CA PHE A 473 -12.74 7.56 -56.39
C PHE A 473 -12.63 6.02 -56.41
N PRO A 474 -11.46 5.44 -56.12
CA PRO A 474 -11.26 3.99 -56.00
C PRO A 474 -11.80 3.40 -54.67
N MET A 475 -12.83 4.03 -54.09
CA MET A 475 -13.45 3.62 -52.82
C MET A 475 -14.93 3.30 -53.00
N LYS A 476 -15.48 2.50 -52.09
CA LYS A 476 -16.92 2.21 -52.01
C LYS A 476 -17.47 2.80 -50.71
N ALA A 477 -18.76 3.11 -50.71
CA ALA A 477 -19.49 3.58 -49.54
C ALA A 477 -20.95 3.07 -49.60
N LEU A 478 -21.58 2.97 -48.43
CA LEU A 478 -23.00 2.67 -48.26
C LEU A 478 -23.91 3.75 -48.86
N GLY A 479 -23.42 4.99 -48.95
CA GLY A 479 -24.09 6.13 -49.53
C GLY A 479 -23.13 7.29 -49.74
N TYR A 480 -23.45 8.13 -50.71
CA TYR A 480 -22.70 9.33 -51.09
C TYR A 480 -23.65 10.54 -50.96
N TYR A 481 -23.26 11.51 -50.14
CA TYR A 481 -24.09 12.66 -49.80
C TYR A 481 -23.44 13.99 -50.21
N ALA A 482 -24.25 14.96 -50.60
CA ALA A 482 -23.85 16.32 -50.92
C ALA A 482 -24.43 17.30 -49.89
N VAL A 483 -23.59 18.11 -49.25
CA VAL A 483 -23.96 19.01 -48.15
C VAL A 483 -23.31 20.39 -48.25
N VAL A 484 -23.97 21.40 -47.67
CA VAL A 484 -23.49 22.79 -47.61
C VAL A 484 -23.53 23.25 -46.15
N THR A 485 -22.38 23.22 -45.48
CA THR A 485 -22.26 23.34 -44.01
C THR A 485 -21.79 24.72 -43.52
N GLY A 486 -21.82 25.73 -44.38
CA GLY A 486 -21.40 27.09 -44.05
C GLY A 486 -21.41 28.01 -45.25
N ARG A 487 -21.00 29.26 -45.02
CA ARG A 487 -20.66 30.25 -46.05
C ARG A 487 -19.29 30.85 -45.71
N SER A 488 -18.74 31.71 -46.56
CA SER A 488 -17.46 32.39 -46.32
C SER A 488 -17.47 33.42 -45.15
N ARG A 489 -18.60 33.58 -44.44
CA ARG A 489 -18.73 34.44 -43.24
C ARG A 489 -18.63 33.58 -41.98
N LYS A 490 -17.84 34.02 -41.00
CA LYS A 490 -17.50 33.21 -39.81
C LYS A 490 -18.71 32.96 -38.91
N ASP A 491 -19.57 33.96 -38.77
CA ASP A 491 -20.55 34.09 -37.68
C ASP A 491 -21.99 33.68 -38.07
N ASP A 492 -22.18 33.11 -39.26
CA ASP A 492 -23.49 32.61 -39.71
C ASP A 492 -24.00 31.47 -38.80
N SER A 493 -25.21 31.65 -38.27
CA SER A 493 -25.89 30.71 -37.37
C SER A 493 -26.31 29.42 -38.08
N ILE A 494 -26.43 28.31 -37.34
CA ILE A 494 -26.80 26.99 -37.88
C ILE A 494 -28.12 27.06 -38.68
N GLN A 495 -29.14 27.74 -38.15
CA GLN A 495 -30.42 27.91 -38.83
C GLN A 495 -30.27 28.67 -40.16
N SER A 496 -29.48 29.74 -40.19
CA SER A 496 -29.24 30.53 -41.43
C SER A 496 -28.48 29.73 -42.51
N ILE A 497 -27.70 28.72 -42.11
CA ILE A 497 -26.96 27.83 -43.01
C ILE A 497 -27.85 26.69 -43.49
N ARG A 498 -28.67 26.10 -42.62
CA ARG A 498 -29.69 25.13 -43.03
C ARG A 498 -30.65 25.74 -44.06
N GLU A 499 -31.12 26.96 -43.83
CA GLU A 499 -31.93 27.68 -44.82
C GLU A 499 -31.17 27.99 -46.11
N TYR A 500 -29.85 28.20 -46.05
CA TYR A 500 -29.02 28.38 -47.23
C TYR A 500 -28.84 27.06 -48.00
N GLU A 501 -28.57 25.94 -47.32
CA GLU A 501 -28.50 24.59 -47.89
C GLU A 501 -29.82 24.23 -48.60
N GLU A 502 -30.97 24.45 -47.94
CA GLU A 502 -32.29 24.20 -48.52
C GLU A 502 -32.60 25.13 -49.72
N ARG A 503 -32.18 26.40 -49.70
CA ARG A 503 -32.33 27.32 -50.86
C ARG A 503 -31.38 26.95 -51.99
N PHE A 504 -30.14 26.57 -51.68
CA PHE A 504 -29.11 26.15 -52.65
C PHE A 504 -29.58 24.93 -53.43
N PHE A 505 -29.91 23.81 -52.76
CA PHE A 505 -30.33 22.60 -53.47
C PHE A 505 -31.65 22.77 -54.24
N ARG A 506 -32.57 23.67 -53.83
CA ARG A 506 -33.77 24.01 -54.62
C ARG A 506 -33.47 24.86 -55.87
N SER A 507 -32.36 25.58 -55.91
CA SER A 507 -32.01 26.52 -57.00
C SER A 507 -30.89 26.04 -57.92
N SER A 508 -29.99 25.19 -57.42
CA SER A 508 -28.86 24.56 -58.10
C SER A 508 -29.24 23.83 -59.39
N LYS A 509 -28.34 23.87 -60.38
CA LYS A 509 -28.46 23.11 -61.64
C LYS A 509 -28.30 21.61 -61.39
N LEU A 510 -27.45 21.21 -60.45
CA LEU A 510 -27.19 19.80 -60.08
C LEU A 510 -28.47 19.08 -59.64
N PHE A 511 -29.42 19.79 -59.03
CA PHE A 511 -30.72 19.24 -58.66
C PHE A 511 -31.71 19.23 -59.84
N LYS A 512 -31.77 20.33 -60.60
CA LYS A 512 -32.72 20.52 -61.72
C LYS A 512 -32.41 19.64 -62.93
N GLU A 513 -31.15 19.34 -63.19
CA GLU A 513 -30.69 18.47 -64.28
C GLU A 513 -30.76 16.97 -63.91
N GLY A 514 -31.30 16.62 -62.73
CA GLY A 514 -31.40 15.24 -62.26
C GLY A 514 -30.03 14.60 -61.99
N VAL A 515 -29.01 15.41 -61.69
CA VAL A 515 -27.63 14.97 -61.45
C VAL A 515 -27.43 14.40 -60.04
N VAL A 516 -28.25 14.82 -59.07
CA VAL A 516 -28.24 14.31 -57.68
C VAL A 516 -29.67 13.97 -57.23
N THR A 517 -29.86 12.87 -56.50
CA THR A 517 -31.19 12.48 -56.00
C THR A 517 -31.58 13.22 -54.71
N PRO A 518 -32.88 13.47 -54.44
CA PRO A 518 -33.35 14.17 -53.24
C PRO A 518 -32.94 13.54 -51.90
N SER A 519 -32.68 12.24 -51.87
CA SER A 519 -32.20 11.53 -50.67
C SER A 519 -30.69 11.66 -50.43
N GLN A 520 -29.90 12.03 -51.45
CA GLN A 520 -28.44 12.24 -51.34
C GLN A 520 -28.06 13.69 -50.96
N VAL A 521 -28.98 14.65 -51.08
CA VAL A 521 -28.73 16.06 -50.70
C VAL A 521 -29.14 16.36 -49.26
N THR A 522 -28.57 17.42 -48.71
CA THR A 522 -28.79 17.99 -47.36
C THR A 522 -28.17 17.24 -46.18
N THR A 523 -27.72 18.02 -45.21
CA THR A 523 -27.14 17.51 -43.95
C THR A 523 -28.20 16.79 -43.09
N ARG A 524 -29.49 17.10 -43.27
CA ARG A 524 -30.60 16.40 -42.60
C ARG A 524 -30.74 14.95 -43.07
N ASN A 525 -30.67 14.69 -44.37
CA ASN A 525 -30.77 13.32 -44.89
C ASN A 525 -29.53 12.50 -44.51
N LEU A 526 -28.35 13.13 -44.54
CA LEU A 526 -27.11 12.54 -44.03
C LEU A 526 -27.23 12.14 -42.55
N SER A 527 -27.71 13.04 -41.67
CA SER A 527 -27.76 12.75 -40.23
C SER A 527 -28.73 11.61 -39.89
N LEU A 528 -29.87 11.53 -40.60
CA LEU A 528 -30.81 10.41 -40.50
C LEU A 528 -30.19 9.09 -40.98
N ALA A 529 -29.52 9.07 -42.13
CA ALA A 529 -28.90 7.86 -42.67
C ALA A 529 -27.74 7.34 -41.79
N VAL A 530 -26.93 8.26 -41.23
CA VAL A 530 -25.88 7.92 -40.26
C VAL A 530 -26.49 7.36 -38.97
N ALA A 531 -27.56 7.96 -38.45
CA ALA A 531 -28.27 7.47 -37.26
C ALA A 531 -28.85 6.06 -37.47
N GLU A 532 -29.54 5.84 -38.59
CA GLU A 532 -30.16 4.55 -38.89
C GLU A 532 -29.08 3.47 -39.08
N CYS A 533 -27.99 3.78 -39.79
CA CYS A 533 -26.85 2.88 -39.95
C CYS A 533 -26.16 2.54 -38.62
N PHE A 534 -25.98 3.53 -37.75
CA PHE A 534 -25.45 3.35 -36.39
C PHE A 534 -26.33 2.39 -35.59
N TRP A 535 -27.63 2.64 -35.47
CA TRP A 535 -28.54 1.76 -34.70
C TRP A 535 -28.71 0.37 -35.32
N ARG A 536 -28.66 0.25 -36.65
CA ARG A 536 -28.64 -1.05 -37.36
C ARG A 536 -27.39 -1.86 -36.98
N MET A 537 -26.23 -1.22 -36.91
CA MET A 537 -24.97 -1.87 -36.54
C MET A 537 -24.88 -2.17 -35.04
N VAL A 538 -25.38 -1.28 -34.17
CA VAL A 538 -25.47 -1.53 -32.71
C VAL A 538 -26.32 -2.76 -32.43
N ARG A 539 -27.55 -2.84 -33.00
CA ARG A 539 -28.43 -4.01 -32.84
C ARG A 539 -27.78 -5.31 -33.33
N ALA A 540 -27.01 -5.28 -34.41
CA ALA A 540 -26.34 -6.46 -34.96
C ALA A 540 -25.07 -6.90 -34.21
N THR A 541 -24.48 -6.05 -33.36
CA THR A 541 -23.18 -6.32 -32.71
C THR A 541 -23.24 -6.43 -31.20
N VAL A 542 -24.24 -5.82 -30.55
CA VAL A 542 -24.32 -5.76 -29.07
C VAL A 542 -24.50 -7.14 -28.44
N GLU A 543 -25.34 -8.00 -29.02
CA GLU A 543 -25.61 -9.36 -28.53
C GLU A 543 -24.33 -10.22 -28.59
N GLN A 544 -23.63 -10.20 -29.72
CA GLN A 544 -22.33 -10.89 -29.89
C GLN A 544 -21.26 -10.37 -28.91
N GLN A 545 -21.20 -9.07 -28.65
CA GLN A 545 -20.25 -8.49 -27.68
C GLN A 545 -20.60 -8.85 -26.24
N ALA A 546 -21.90 -8.88 -25.87
CA ALA A 546 -22.33 -9.33 -24.55
C ALA A 546 -21.99 -10.81 -24.31
N ASP A 547 -22.19 -11.68 -25.31
CA ASP A 547 -21.82 -13.09 -25.21
C ASP A 547 -20.30 -13.30 -25.15
N ALA A 548 -19.51 -12.47 -25.83
CA ALA A 548 -18.05 -12.45 -25.66
C ALA A 548 -17.63 -12.06 -24.23
N PHE A 549 -18.30 -11.09 -23.60
CA PHE A 549 -18.04 -10.73 -22.19
C PHE A 549 -18.52 -11.81 -21.20
N LYS A 550 -19.64 -12.50 -21.47
CA LYS A 550 -20.06 -13.69 -20.69
C LYS A 550 -19.02 -14.81 -20.76
N ALA A 551 -18.48 -15.10 -21.94
CA ALA A 551 -17.44 -16.09 -22.13
C ALA A 551 -16.14 -15.69 -21.40
N MET A 552 -15.72 -14.43 -21.51
CA MET A 552 -14.56 -13.90 -20.79
C MET A 552 -14.75 -14.02 -19.26
N ARG A 553 -15.93 -13.67 -18.75
CA ARG A 553 -16.28 -13.83 -17.34
C ARG A 553 -16.19 -15.29 -16.89
N PHE A 554 -16.77 -16.21 -17.66
CA PHE A 554 -16.75 -17.63 -17.34
C PHE A 554 -15.32 -18.18 -17.28
N ASN A 555 -14.44 -17.75 -18.19
CA ASN A 555 -13.02 -18.10 -18.16
C ASN A 555 -12.32 -17.57 -16.91
N LEU A 556 -12.52 -16.30 -16.55
CA LEU A 556 -11.94 -15.68 -15.34
C LEU A 556 -12.47 -16.31 -14.04
N GLU A 557 -13.78 -16.56 -13.95
CA GLU A 557 -14.38 -17.26 -12.81
C GLU A 557 -13.88 -18.72 -12.71
N THR A 558 -13.49 -19.34 -13.83
CA THR A 558 -12.89 -20.69 -13.83
C THR A 558 -11.41 -20.65 -13.42
N GLU A 559 -10.63 -19.66 -13.90
CA GLU A 559 -9.25 -19.43 -13.43
C GLU A 559 -9.23 -19.16 -11.92
N TRP A 560 -10.15 -18.34 -11.41
CA TRP A 560 -10.30 -18.09 -9.97
C TRP A 560 -10.60 -19.37 -9.20
N LYS A 561 -11.62 -20.14 -9.58
CA LYS A 561 -12.03 -21.38 -8.88
C LYS A 561 -10.93 -22.44 -8.88
N ASN A 562 -10.11 -22.49 -9.93
CA ASN A 562 -8.96 -23.41 -10.03
C ASN A 562 -7.75 -22.94 -9.22
N THR A 563 -7.48 -21.63 -9.15
CA THR A 563 -6.25 -21.08 -8.55
C THR A 563 -6.43 -20.74 -7.06
N PHE A 564 -7.60 -20.26 -6.66
CA PHE A 564 -7.90 -19.80 -5.30
C PHE A 564 -9.16 -20.49 -4.72
N PRO A 565 -9.17 -21.84 -4.62
CA PRO A 565 -10.32 -22.57 -4.13
C PRO A 565 -10.69 -22.14 -2.71
N ARG A 566 -12.00 -21.95 -2.47
CA ARG A 566 -12.60 -21.46 -1.21
C ARG A 566 -12.25 -20.04 -0.79
N GLN A 567 -11.46 -19.28 -1.56
CA GLN A 567 -11.25 -17.85 -1.28
C GLN A 567 -12.37 -17.01 -1.91
N ARG A 568 -12.90 -16.04 -1.15
CA ARG A 568 -13.79 -15.01 -1.68
C ARG A 568 -12.99 -14.05 -2.55
N GLU A 569 -13.57 -13.67 -3.67
CA GLU A 569 -13.14 -12.53 -4.49
C GLU A 569 -13.25 -11.24 -3.65
N LEU A 570 -12.13 -10.54 -3.47
CA LEU A 570 -12.02 -9.27 -2.75
C LEU A 570 -11.28 -8.27 -3.64
N ASP A 571 -11.87 -7.09 -3.80
CA ASP A 571 -11.30 -6.01 -4.61
C ASP A 571 -10.09 -5.37 -3.93
N ARG A 572 -9.30 -4.55 -4.66
CA ARG A 572 -8.14 -3.88 -4.07
C ARG A 572 -8.49 -2.99 -2.88
N ASP A 573 -9.62 -2.30 -2.92
CA ASP A 573 -10.08 -1.49 -1.78
C ASP A 573 -10.60 -2.35 -0.61
N GLU A 574 -11.29 -3.47 -0.87
CA GLU A 574 -11.71 -4.39 0.21
C GLU A 574 -10.49 -5.05 0.90
N LEU A 575 -9.45 -5.38 0.12
CA LEU A 575 -8.18 -5.89 0.64
C LEU A 575 -7.42 -4.82 1.43
N PHE A 576 -7.43 -3.56 0.98
CA PHE A 576 -6.79 -2.45 1.69
C PHE A 576 -7.48 -2.15 3.02
N GLU A 577 -8.81 -2.01 3.03
CA GLU A 577 -9.56 -1.74 4.27
C GLU A 577 -9.44 -2.88 5.28
N ARG A 578 -9.33 -4.14 4.82
CA ARG A 578 -9.05 -5.27 5.73
C ARG A 578 -7.63 -5.22 6.32
N ALA A 579 -6.62 -4.88 5.53
CA ALA A 579 -5.25 -4.70 6.03
C ALA A 579 -5.15 -3.49 6.99
N ARG A 580 -5.87 -2.41 6.70
CA ARG A 580 -6.00 -1.21 7.55
C ARG A 580 -6.66 -1.52 8.88
N ALA A 581 -7.75 -2.30 8.89
CA ALA A 581 -8.38 -2.76 10.13
C ALA A 581 -7.41 -3.62 10.96
N GLU A 582 -6.76 -4.61 10.35
CA GLU A 582 -5.78 -5.48 11.03
C GLU A 582 -4.62 -4.69 11.65
N LEU A 583 -4.08 -3.69 10.93
CA LEU A 583 -3.02 -2.80 11.44
C LEU A 583 -3.49 -1.92 12.61
N LEU A 584 -4.75 -1.48 12.63
CA LEU A 584 -5.31 -0.64 13.70
C LEU A 584 -5.72 -1.46 14.94
N ASP A 585 -6.10 -2.72 14.76
CA ASP A 585 -6.26 -3.66 15.87
C ASP A 585 -4.88 -3.97 16.50
N GLN A 586 -3.85 -4.22 15.67
CA GLN A 586 -2.47 -4.42 16.14
C GLN A 586 -1.83 -3.17 16.78
N SER A 587 -2.21 -1.94 16.37
CA SER A 587 -1.73 -0.71 17.03
C SER A 587 -2.38 -0.50 18.40
N ALA A 588 -3.63 -0.92 18.58
CA ALA A 588 -4.29 -0.90 19.89
C ALA A 588 -3.59 -1.83 20.90
N GLU A 589 -3.10 -2.99 20.47
CA GLU A 589 -2.37 -3.95 21.33
C GLU A 589 -1.08 -3.35 21.94
N LEU A 590 -0.43 -2.38 21.27
CA LEU A 590 0.74 -1.66 21.82
C LEU A 590 0.45 -1.00 23.18
N SER A 591 -0.79 -0.53 23.39
CA SER A 591 -1.24 0.07 24.65
C SER A 591 -1.50 -0.97 25.76
N ALA A 592 -1.68 -2.24 25.39
CA ALA A 592 -1.93 -3.35 26.31
C ALA A 592 -0.65 -4.05 26.79
N VAL A 593 0.52 -3.73 26.22
CA VAL A 593 1.81 -4.35 26.57
C VAL A 593 2.13 -4.16 28.06
N PRO A 594 2.33 -5.25 28.84
CA PRO A 594 2.51 -5.16 30.29
C PRO A 594 3.69 -4.30 30.74
N ALA A 595 3.49 -3.54 31.83
CA ALA A 595 4.50 -2.68 32.41
C ALA A 595 5.91 -3.30 32.62
N PRO A 596 6.06 -4.52 33.20
CA PRO A 596 7.39 -5.12 33.37
C PRO A 596 8.07 -5.48 32.05
N ALA A 597 7.32 -5.73 30.98
CA ALA A 597 7.87 -6.04 29.66
C ALA A 597 8.47 -4.79 28.98
N TRP A 598 7.89 -3.62 29.25
CA TRP A 598 8.52 -2.32 28.90
C TRP A 598 9.74 -2.03 29.77
N GLU A 599 9.66 -2.22 31.09
CA GLU A 599 10.78 -1.94 32.01
C GLU A 599 12.00 -2.83 31.70
N GLN A 600 11.80 -4.10 31.32
CA GLN A 600 12.88 -4.98 30.86
C GLN A 600 13.54 -4.48 29.57
N ARG A 601 12.76 -4.13 28.54
CA ARG A 601 13.31 -3.69 27.23
C ARG A 601 13.98 -2.33 27.31
N LEU A 602 13.34 -1.37 27.97
CA LEU A 602 13.91 -0.04 28.20
C LEU A 602 15.21 -0.13 29.01
N SER A 603 15.28 -0.94 30.06
CA SER A 603 16.53 -1.11 30.82
C SER A 603 17.64 -1.81 30.03
N GLN A 604 17.31 -2.73 29.11
CA GLN A 604 18.28 -3.32 28.18
C GLN A 604 18.80 -2.31 27.14
N ALA A 605 17.92 -1.57 26.47
CA ALA A 605 18.29 -0.56 25.47
C ALA A 605 19.08 0.60 26.10
N LEU A 606 18.64 1.10 27.27
CA LEU A 606 19.36 2.11 28.05
C LEU A 606 20.74 1.63 28.48
N TRP A 607 20.87 0.38 28.92
CA TRP A 607 22.18 -0.17 29.30
C TRP A 607 23.11 -0.30 28.08
N ALA A 608 22.60 -0.78 26.94
CA ALA A 608 23.38 -0.91 25.71
C ALA A 608 23.99 0.45 25.31
N ALA A 609 23.14 1.47 25.14
CA ALA A 609 23.55 2.82 24.77
C ALA A 609 24.47 3.51 25.80
N ALA A 610 24.29 3.22 27.09
CA ALA A 610 25.09 3.82 28.15
C ALA A 610 26.46 3.13 28.39
N SER A 611 26.56 1.82 28.12
CA SER A 611 27.66 0.98 28.64
C SER A 611 29.06 1.44 28.19
N ASP A 612 29.26 1.79 26.93
CA ASP A 612 30.54 2.31 26.42
C ASP A 612 30.95 3.59 27.15
N ARG A 613 30.02 4.54 27.32
CA ARG A 613 30.30 5.83 27.96
C ARG A 613 30.58 5.68 29.45
N ILE A 614 29.85 4.79 30.14
CA ILE A 614 30.09 4.46 31.56
C ILE A 614 31.50 3.88 31.75
N PHE A 615 31.94 2.96 30.89
CA PHE A 615 33.25 2.32 31.04
C PHE A 615 34.40 3.21 30.57
N GLU A 616 34.42 3.63 29.30
CA GLU A 616 35.54 4.37 28.71
C GLU A 616 35.55 5.86 29.10
N GLY A 617 34.37 6.46 29.34
CA GLY A 617 34.24 7.88 29.68
C GLY A 617 34.35 8.18 31.18
N ILE A 618 33.81 7.29 32.03
CA ILE A 618 33.65 7.54 33.47
C ILE A 618 34.57 6.64 34.31
N TYR A 619 34.35 5.33 34.28
CA TYR A 619 34.98 4.37 35.19
C TYR A 619 36.49 4.22 34.97
N LEU A 620 36.92 3.91 33.74
CA LEU A 620 38.35 3.71 33.44
C LEU A 620 39.18 4.98 33.66
N PRO A 621 38.76 6.19 33.23
CA PRO A 621 39.49 7.42 33.53
C PRO A 621 39.55 7.73 35.04
N ALA A 622 38.45 7.58 35.78
CA ALA A 622 38.45 7.85 37.21
C ALA A 622 39.38 6.89 37.98
N ALA A 623 39.31 5.59 37.67
CA ALA A 623 40.17 4.58 38.29
C ALA A 623 41.65 4.76 37.91
N ALA A 624 41.94 5.21 36.69
CA ALA A 624 43.28 5.52 36.21
C ALA A 624 43.93 6.70 36.97
N HIS A 625 43.17 7.78 37.22
CA HIS A 625 43.68 8.98 37.91
C HIS A 625 43.71 8.83 39.44
N ALA A 626 42.92 7.93 40.00
CA ALA A 626 42.84 7.73 41.44
C ALA A 626 44.15 7.22 42.05
N HIS A 627 44.87 6.30 41.38
CA HIS A 627 46.08 5.66 41.91
C HIS A 627 45.94 5.23 43.38
N GLU A 628 44.85 4.52 43.69
CA GLU A 628 44.46 4.01 45.03
C GLU A 628 43.81 5.04 45.99
N ASP A 629 43.81 6.35 45.67
CA ASP A 629 43.06 7.36 46.43
C ASP A 629 41.54 7.33 46.13
N VAL A 630 40.77 6.72 47.04
CA VAL A 630 39.29 6.62 46.97
C VAL A 630 38.61 7.99 46.85
N ASP A 631 39.11 9.01 47.54
CA ASP A 631 38.49 10.34 47.54
C ASP A 631 38.65 11.02 46.17
N LYS A 632 39.80 10.85 45.50
CA LYS A 632 40.04 11.32 44.12
C LYS A 632 39.16 10.55 43.12
N PHE A 633 39.01 9.24 43.30
CA PHE A 633 38.08 8.43 42.48
C PHE A 633 36.66 8.98 42.56
N ASN A 634 36.14 9.18 43.78
CA ASN A 634 34.79 9.69 44.00
C ASN A 634 34.57 11.07 43.36
N THR A 635 35.47 12.03 43.58
CA THR A 635 35.37 13.36 42.95
C THR A 635 35.42 13.29 41.42
N SER A 636 36.29 12.46 40.84
CA SER A 636 36.35 12.27 39.38
C SER A 636 35.08 11.63 38.83
N VAL A 637 34.50 10.65 39.54
CA VAL A 637 33.23 10.01 39.18
C VAL A 637 32.07 10.99 39.27
N ASP A 638 31.99 11.81 40.32
CA ASP A 638 30.91 12.79 40.52
C ASP A 638 30.85 13.85 39.43
N ILE A 639 32.00 14.40 39.02
CA ILE A 639 32.09 15.38 37.94
C ILE A 639 31.61 14.74 36.62
N LYS A 640 32.15 13.55 36.29
CA LYS A 640 31.88 12.85 35.03
C LYS A 640 30.45 12.30 34.92
N LEU A 641 29.86 11.82 36.02
CA LEU A 641 28.45 11.41 36.06
C LEU A 641 27.51 12.62 35.87
N ARG A 642 27.83 13.77 36.46
CA ARG A 642 27.04 15.00 36.28
C ARG A 642 27.14 15.51 34.84
N GLU A 643 28.35 15.64 34.30
CA GLU A 643 28.61 16.05 32.91
C GLU A 643 27.84 15.18 31.90
N TRP A 644 27.87 13.86 32.10
CA TRP A 644 27.12 12.88 31.29
C TRP A 644 25.60 13.07 31.43
N ALA A 645 25.09 13.31 32.64
CA ALA A 645 23.66 13.46 32.91
C ALA A 645 23.06 14.80 32.46
N GLU A 646 23.84 15.86 32.44
CA GLU A 646 23.40 17.18 31.96
C GLU A 646 23.31 17.20 30.43
N ASN A 647 24.28 16.58 29.74
CA ASN A 647 24.50 16.79 28.31
C ASN A 647 24.10 15.60 27.41
N GLU A 648 24.39 14.36 27.81
CA GLU A 648 24.34 13.20 26.91
C GLU A 648 23.21 12.22 27.25
N LEU A 649 23.08 11.84 28.52
CA LEU A 649 22.15 10.81 28.98
C LEU A 649 20.68 11.11 28.61
N PRO A 650 20.13 12.34 28.72
CA PRO A 650 18.74 12.59 28.37
C PRO A 650 18.44 12.30 26.89
N THR A 651 19.36 12.67 25.99
CA THR A 651 19.24 12.44 24.55
C THR A 651 19.40 10.96 24.21
N GLN A 652 20.41 10.28 24.77
CA GLN A 652 20.59 8.84 24.59
C GLN A 652 19.40 8.04 25.15
N SER A 653 18.78 8.52 26.23
CA SER A 653 17.59 7.90 26.82
C SER A 653 16.38 7.95 25.88
N ILE A 654 16.17 9.08 25.19
CA ILE A 654 15.10 9.22 24.20
C ILE A 654 15.39 8.37 22.96
N LEU A 655 16.64 8.27 22.51
CA LEU A 655 17.01 7.40 21.39
C LEU A 655 16.76 5.92 21.72
N ALA A 656 17.23 5.44 22.87
CA ALA A 656 16.95 4.09 23.35
C ALA A 656 15.45 3.82 23.57
N GLY A 657 14.69 4.83 24.03
CA GLY A 657 13.23 4.78 24.14
C GLY A 657 12.52 4.64 22.78
N ARG A 658 12.95 5.40 21.77
CA ARG A 658 12.45 5.29 20.39
C ARG A 658 12.82 3.96 19.73
N GLU A 659 14.01 3.45 20.00
CA GLU A 659 14.47 2.15 19.48
C GLU A 659 13.65 1.00 20.10
N ALA A 660 13.49 0.96 21.43
CA ALA A 660 12.65 -0.04 22.09
C ALA A 660 11.16 0.06 21.66
N LEU A 661 10.62 1.26 21.47
CA LEU A 661 9.27 1.47 20.94
C LEU A 661 9.13 0.95 19.50
N LYS A 662 10.13 1.22 18.65
CA LYS A 662 10.18 0.75 17.26
C LYS A 662 10.28 -0.77 17.17
N GLU A 663 11.14 -1.40 17.98
CA GLU A 663 11.27 -2.86 18.04
C GLU A 663 9.95 -3.52 18.43
N GLU A 664 9.30 -3.04 19.50
CA GLU A 664 8.02 -3.58 19.94
C GLU A 664 6.89 -3.38 18.93
N PHE A 665 6.77 -2.20 18.34
CA PHE A 665 5.78 -1.93 17.31
C PHE A 665 5.99 -2.82 16.08
N THR A 666 7.23 -2.95 15.60
CA THR A 666 7.57 -3.85 14.49
C THR A 666 7.29 -5.32 14.84
N CYS A 667 7.57 -5.72 16.08
CA CYS A 667 7.33 -7.07 16.59
C CYS A 667 5.83 -7.39 16.61
N LEU A 668 5.00 -6.55 17.23
CA LEU A 668 3.53 -6.72 17.27
C LEU A 668 2.93 -6.78 15.86
N MET A 669 3.33 -5.88 14.96
CA MET A 669 2.87 -5.86 13.57
C MET A 669 3.19 -7.17 12.82
N SER A 670 4.32 -7.81 13.15
CA SER A 670 4.73 -9.11 12.59
C SER A 670 4.06 -10.34 13.22
N GLN A 671 3.41 -10.23 14.39
CA GLN A 671 2.82 -11.38 15.12
C GLN A 671 1.44 -11.84 14.60
N SER A 672 0.98 -11.31 13.47
CA SER A 672 -0.32 -11.61 12.87
C SER A 672 -0.42 -13.05 12.35
N VAL A 673 -1.10 -13.91 13.11
CA VAL A 673 -1.16 -15.38 12.91
C VAL A 673 -1.71 -15.81 11.55
N ASP A 674 -2.70 -15.07 11.02
CA ASP A 674 -3.35 -15.33 9.73
C ASP A 674 -3.05 -14.22 8.69
N SER A 675 -1.85 -13.65 8.73
CA SER A 675 -1.44 -12.60 7.78
C SER A 675 -1.35 -13.12 6.34
N ASP A 676 -2.26 -12.64 5.49
CA ASP A 676 -2.23 -12.93 4.06
C ASP A 676 -1.00 -12.25 3.42
N ALA A 677 -0.23 -12.99 2.61
CA ALA A 677 0.99 -12.49 1.98
C ALA A 677 0.78 -11.26 1.07
N VAL A 678 -0.46 -10.98 0.67
CA VAL A 678 -0.83 -9.75 -0.08
C VAL A 678 -0.91 -8.51 0.83
N TYR A 679 -1.08 -8.65 2.14
CA TYR A 679 -1.09 -7.52 3.08
C TYR A 679 0.31 -7.06 3.48
N GLU A 680 1.28 -7.97 3.48
CA GLU A 680 2.68 -7.74 3.91
C GLU A 680 3.36 -6.49 3.28
N PRO A 681 3.17 -6.15 1.98
CA PRO A 681 3.72 -4.92 1.40
C PRO A 681 3.05 -3.65 1.95
N VAL A 682 1.74 -3.70 2.23
CA VAL A 682 1.00 -2.57 2.83
C VAL A 682 1.40 -2.40 4.29
N LYS A 683 1.49 -3.49 5.06
CA LYS A 683 1.95 -3.45 6.46
C LYS A 683 3.33 -2.81 6.57
N LYS A 684 4.31 -3.25 5.76
CA LYS A 684 5.66 -2.70 5.78
C LYS A 684 5.72 -1.23 5.39
N ALA A 685 5.06 -0.83 4.30
CA ALA A 685 5.02 0.57 3.90
C ALA A 685 4.42 1.48 4.98
N ALA A 686 3.26 1.10 5.53
CA ALA A 686 2.58 1.89 6.56
C ALA A 686 3.40 1.97 7.87
N VAL A 687 4.00 0.86 8.30
CA VAL A 687 4.81 0.80 9.53
C VAL A 687 6.14 1.56 9.38
N GLU A 688 6.86 1.38 8.26
CA GLU A 688 8.10 2.12 7.99
C GLU A 688 7.85 3.63 7.90
N GLU A 689 6.77 4.04 7.24
CA GLU A 689 6.43 5.45 7.08
C GLU A 689 5.95 6.08 8.40
N ALA A 690 5.06 5.43 9.16
CA ALA A 690 4.61 5.91 10.47
C ALA A 690 5.80 6.06 11.44
N LEU A 691 6.71 5.07 11.50
CA LEU A 691 7.94 5.14 12.29
C LEU A 691 8.91 6.24 11.82
N SER A 692 8.86 6.64 10.55
CA SER A 692 9.67 7.74 10.01
C SER A 692 9.11 9.12 10.38
N ARG A 693 7.77 9.26 10.40
CA ARG A 693 7.05 10.47 10.83
C ARG A 693 7.11 10.67 12.35
N HIS A 694 7.15 9.59 13.11
CA HIS A 694 7.02 9.61 14.58
C HIS A 694 8.16 10.35 15.30
N THR A 695 7.86 11.52 15.86
CA THR A 695 8.76 12.31 16.72
C THR A 695 8.36 12.24 18.19
N TRP A 696 9.34 12.03 19.08
CA TRP A 696 9.16 12.07 20.54
C TRP A 696 8.95 13.51 21.05
N GLU A 697 8.30 13.66 22.20
CA GLU A 697 8.01 14.99 22.77
C GLU A 697 9.30 15.73 23.17
N GLU A 698 9.52 16.93 22.62
CA GLU A 698 10.72 17.76 22.87
C GLU A 698 11.00 17.97 24.37
N ARG A 699 9.94 18.25 25.15
CA ARG A 699 10.00 18.49 26.60
C ARG A 699 10.40 17.26 27.42
N ALA A 700 10.38 16.06 26.84
CA ALA A 700 10.83 14.85 27.52
C ALA A 700 12.30 14.94 27.93
N GLN A 701 13.15 15.63 27.14
CA GLN A 701 14.59 15.74 27.42
C GLN A 701 14.85 16.48 28.73
N ASP A 702 14.14 17.58 28.98
CA ASP A 702 14.29 18.38 30.19
C ASP A 702 13.74 17.66 31.44
N VAL A 703 12.59 17.00 31.31
CA VAL A 703 12.00 16.18 32.39
C VAL A 703 12.93 15.03 32.77
N LEU A 704 13.49 14.33 31.78
CA LEU A 704 14.46 13.26 32.02
C LEU A 704 15.75 13.80 32.66
N ARG A 705 16.29 14.93 32.20
CA ARG A 705 17.49 15.55 32.80
C ARG A 705 17.30 15.82 34.31
N VAL A 706 16.16 16.40 34.71
CA VAL A 706 15.87 16.66 36.13
C VAL A 706 15.74 15.37 36.94
N LEU A 707 15.01 14.37 36.44
CA LEU A 707 14.87 13.07 37.11
C LEU A 707 16.21 12.34 37.26
N GLN A 708 17.06 12.39 36.23
CA GLN A 708 18.37 11.73 36.19
C GLN A 708 19.37 12.41 37.13
N LEU A 709 19.40 13.75 37.16
CA LEU A 709 20.25 14.49 38.10
C LEU A 709 19.85 14.28 39.56
N ASN A 710 18.56 14.13 39.85
CA ASN A 710 18.09 13.80 41.19
C ASN A 710 18.47 12.36 41.57
N ALA A 711 18.28 11.39 40.67
CA ALA A 711 18.66 10.00 40.91
C ALA A 711 20.18 9.79 41.10
N LEU A 712 21.02 10.60 40.44
CA LEU A 712 22.49 10.56 40.59
C LEU A 712 23.03 11.24 41.85
N GLN A 713 22.23 12.06 42.54
CA GLN A 713 22.68 12.73 43.78
C GLN A 713 22.76 11.78 44.98
N ASP A 714 21.92 10.74 45.00
CA ASP A 714 21.97 9.72 46.05
C ASP A 714 23.30 8.93 46.01
N ARG A 715 23.70 8.41 47.17
CA ARG A 715 24.89 7.58 47.40
C ARG A 715 24.62 6.42 48.36
N CYS A 716 23.43 6.36 48.95
CA CYS A 716 23.06 5.38 49.97
C CYS A 716 22.38 4.18 49.30
N VAL A 717 23.07 3.04 49.21
CA VAL A 717 22.48 1.79 48.70
C VAL A 717 21.49 1.28 49.77
N PRO A 718 20.17 1.35 49.54
CA PRO A 718 19.19 1.25 50.62
C PRO A 718 18.91 -0.20 51.05
N SER A 719 19.20 -1.18 50.19
CA SER A 719 18.89 -2.59 50.42
C SER A 719 20.04 -3.51 50.04
N ARG A 720 20.11 -4.67 50.72
CA ARG A 720 21.06 -5.74 50.38
C ARG A 720 20.84 -6.27 48.96
N SER A 721 19.59 -6.32 48.52
CA SER A 721 19.18 -6.69 47.16
C SER A 721 19.72 -5.72 46.11
N ASP A 722 19.68 -4.42 46.37
CA ASP A 722 20.24 -3.42 45.45
C ASP A 722 21.76 -3.53 45.37
N TRP A 723 22.43 -3.72 46.50
CA TRP A 723 23.88 -3.99 46.54
C TRP A 723 24.26 -5.22 45.70
N ASP A 724 23.61 -6.36 45.91
CA ASP A 724 23.86 -7.56 45.10
C ASP A 724 23.53 -7.35 43.62
N SER A 725 22.51 -6.54 43.29
CA SER A 725 22.15 -6.23 41.90
C SER A 725 23.15 -5.28 41.21
N ALA A 726 23.79 -4.38 41.96
CA ALA A 726 24.84 -3.50 41.48
C ALA A 726 26.17 -4.23 41.32
N VAL A 727 26.54 -5.10 42.29
CA VAL A 727 27.69 -6.00 42.17
C VAL A 727 27.51 -6.96 40.98
N SER A 728 26.31 -7.52 40.78
CA SER A 728 26.02 -8.39 39.64
C SER A 728 26.19 -7.68 38.30
N LEU A 729 25.66 -6.45 38.17
CA LEU A 729 25.81 -5.61 36.98
C LEU A 729 27.29 -5.25 36.72
N MET A 730 28.03 -4.88 37.78
CA MET A 730 29.46 -4.61 37.73
C MET A 730 30.27 -5.85 37.29
N GLU A 731 30.04 -7.02 37.90
CA GLU A 731 30.69 -8.29 37.53
C GLU A 731 30.40 -8.68 36.08
N ALA A 732 29.15 -8.55 35.63
CA ALA A 732 28.73 -8.87 34.27
C ALA A 732 29.42 -7.97 33.23
N ALA A 733 29.39 -6.66 33.44
CA ALA A 733 29.97 -5.69 32.51
C ALA A 733 31.51 -5.71 32.51
N LEU A 734 32.16 -5.89 33.66
CA LEU A 734 33.61 -6.14 33.74
C LEU A 734 34.00 -7.42 32.99
N LYS A 735 33.19 -8.48 33.09
CA LYS A 735 33.42 -9.75 32.37
C LYS A 735 33.23 -9.58 30.85
N GLU A 736 32.25 -8.79 30.42
CA GLU A 736 32.04 -8.47 29.00
C GLU A 736 33.20 -7.66 28.41
N ARG A 737 33.61 -6.58 29.09
CA ARG A 737 34.77 -5.77 28.68
C ARG A 737 36.05 -6.60 28.68
N LEU A 738 36.29 -7.43 29.70
CA LEU A 738 37.42 -8.36 29.76
C LEU A 738 37.42 -9.34 28.57
N ASN A 739 36.27 -9.92 28.22
CA ASN A 739 36.14 -10.78 27.04
C ASN A 739 36.42 -10.03 25.72
N SER A 740 36.13 -8.73 25.64
CA SER A 740 36.46 -7.90 24.48
C SER A 740 37.98 -7.65 24.36
N VAL A 741 38.60 -7.24 25.47
CA VAL A 741 40.06 -6.99 25.54
C VAL A 741 40.85 -8.29 25.34
N ASP A 742 40.37 -9.44 25.82
CA ASP A 742 40.99 -10.74 25.53
C ASP A 742 40.87 -11.15 24.03
N LYS A 743 39.81 -10.74 23.32
CA LYS A 743 39.73 -10.91 21.85
C LYS A 743 40.72 -10.00 21.13
N GLU A 744 40.80 -8.72 21.51
CA GLU A 744 41.74 -7.75 20.95
C GLU A 744 43.19 -8.23 21.14
N LEU A 745 43.57 -8.55 22.38
CA LEU A 745 44.90 -9.04 22.73
C LEU A 745 45.23 -10.35 22.02
N LYS A 746 44.24 -11.22 21.77
CA LYS A 746 44.41 -12.45 20.98
C LYS A 746 44.57 -12.17 19.48
N ASN A 747 43.91 -11.16 18.92
CA ASN A 747 44.15 -10.74 17.54
C ASN A 747 45.59 -10.23 17.36
N LEU A 748 46.06 -9.41 18.30
CA LEU A 748 47.41 -8.83 18.31
C LEU A 748 48.52 -9.86 18.59
N THR A 749 48.31 -10.83 19.48
CA THR A 749 49.34 -11.83 19.87
C THR A 749 49.19 -13.21 19.21
N GLY A 750 48.10 -13.41 18.46
CA GLY A 750 47.79 -14.66 17.76
C GLY A 750 47.33 -15.81 18.67
N PRO A 751 47.04 -16.98 18.09
CA PRO A 751 46.51 -18.13 18.84
C PRO A 751 47.49 -18.64 19.90
N GLY A 752 46.96 -19.04 21.06
CA GLY A 752 47.73 -19.58 22.17
C GLY A 752 48.29 -20.98 21.88
N PHE A 753 49.28 -21.44 22.66
CA PHE A 753 49.94 -22.74 22.46
C PHE A 753 48.94 -23.92 22.35
N LYS A 754 47.91 -23.94 23.21
CA LYS A 754 46.84 -24.95 23.17
C LYS A 754 46.04 -24.88 21.86
N GLU A 755 45.77 -23.68 21.35
CA GLU A 755 44.93 -23.46 20.17
C GLU A 755 45.69 -23.78 18.88
N LYS A 756 46.97 -23.41 18.81
CA LYS A 756 47.91 -23.81 17.75
C LYS A 756 47.96 -25.34 17.60
N TRP A 757 47.90 -26.08 18.71
CA TRP A 757 47.93 -27.54 18.74
C TRP A 757 46.55 -28.21 18.49
N LEU A 758 45.46 -27.63 19.01
CA LEU A 758 44.10 -28.18 18.86
C LEU A 758 43.48 -27.89 17.49
N TYR A 759 43.73 -26.70 16.94
CA TYR A 759 43.09 -26.20 15.71
C TYR A 759 44.08 -26.01 14.54
N TRP A 760 45.34 -26.45 14.69
CA TRP A 760 46.39 -26.38 13.66
C TRP A 760 46.67 -24.98 13.10
N GLN A 761 46.39 -23.94 13.89
CA GLN A 761 46.58 -22.54 13.50
C GLN A 761 48.04 -22.09 13.65
N SER A 762 48.57 -21.37 12.67
CA SER A 762 49.87 -20.69 12.74
C SER A 762 49.72 -19.22 13.10
N SER A 763 50.55 -18.68 14.01
CA SER A 763 50.62 -17.22 14.21
C SER A 763 51.66 -16.57 13.28
N SER A 764 51.37 -15.35 12.83
CA SER A 764 52.30 -14.54 12.01
C SER A 764 53.58 -14.22 12.77
N GLU A 765 54.58 -13.64 12.09
CA GLU A 765 55.81 -13.20 12.75
C GLU A 765 55.55 -12.01 13.68
N GLU A 766 54.78 -11.01 13.26
CA GLU A 766 54.40 -9.87 14.10
C GLU A 766 53.65 -10.32 15.36
N GLN A 767 52.72 -11.28 15.24
CA GLN A 767 52.02 -11.86 16.39
C GLN A 767 52.98 -12.53 17.38
N ARG A 768 54.07 -13.16 16.91
CA ARG A 768 55.13 -13.70 17.80
C ARG A 768 55.90 -12.57 18.48
N ARG A 769 56.24 -11.50 17.76
CA ARG A 769 56.89 -10.31 18.33
C ARG A 769 55.99 -9.64 19.39
N ARG A 770 54.71 -9.36 19.11
CA ARG A 770 53.75 -8.83 20.10
C ARG A 770 53.53 -9.79 21.29
N ALA A 771 53.59 -11.11 21.07
CA ALA A 771 53.52 -12.09 22.16
C ALA A 771 54.73 -12.01 23.12
N GLU A 772 55.97 -11.85 22.61
CA GLU A 772 57.14 -11.67 23.49
C GLU A 772 57.16 -10.31 24.19
N VAL A 773 56.72 -9.24 23.51
CA VAL A 773 56.51 -7.92 24.14
C VAL A 773 55.51 -8.04 25.29
N ARG A 774 54.36 -8.70 25.05
CA ARG A 774 53.37 -9.00 26.09
C ARG A 774 53.96 -9.82 27.24
N ASN A 775 54.73 -10.88 26.96
CA ASN A 775 55.33 -11.74 27.98
C ASN A 775 56.25 -10.94 28.93
N GLU A 776 56.96 -9.92 28.43
CA GLU A 776 57.82 -9.08 29.27
C GLU A 776 57.04 -7.99 30.01
N LEU A 777 56.01 -7.42 29.39
CA LEU A 777 55.10 -6.46 30.03
C LEU A 777 54.29 -7.10 31.17
N GLU A 778 53.83 -8.34 31.02
CA GLU A 778 53.16 -9.11 32.09
C GLU A 778 54.10 -9.41 33.27
N ARG A 779 55.43 -9.50 33.04
CA ARG A 779 56.44 -9.67 34.12
C ARG A 779 56.78 -8.38 34.83
N LEU A 780 56.72 -7.24 34.13
CA LEU A 780 56.98 -5.92 34.70
C LEU A 780 55.90 -5.49 35.71
N GLY A 781 54.65 -5.97 35.53
CA GLY A 781 53.62 -5.98 36.59
C GLY A 781 53.01 -4.63 36.99
N SER A 782 53.43 -3.53 36.35
CA SER A 782 53.06 -2.15 36.68
C SER A 782 51.55 -1.93 36.75
N SER A 783 51.13 -1.11 37.73
CA SER A 783 49.73 -0.73 37.97
C SER A 783 49.33 0.56 37.26
N ARG A 784 50.19 1.13 36.40
CA ARG A 784 49.99 2.45 35.79
C ARG A 784 49.49 2.36 34.33
N PRO A 785 48.52 3.20 33.91
CA PRO A 785 48.06 3.24 32.51
C PRO A 785 49.16 3.56 31.50
N GLY A 786 50.12 4.41 31.88
CA GLY A 786 51.31 4.72 31.09
C GLY A 786 52.58 4.18 31.75
N LEU A 787 53.44 3.55 30.93
CA LEU A 787 54.80 3.19 31.32
C LEU A 787 55.69 4.44 31.38
N THR A 788 56.50 4.53 32.42
CA THR A 788 57.59 5.52 32.54
C THR A 788 58.68 5.28 31.49
N TYR A 789 59.54 6.29 31.28
CA TYR A 789 60.67 6.16 30.36
C TYR A 789 61.64 5.05 30.77
N GLU A 790 61.85 4.86 32.08
CA GLU A 790 62.71 3.82 32.64
C GLU A 790 62.13 2.41 32.42
N GLU A 791 60.83 2.21 32.68
CA GLU A 791 60.13 0.95 32.38
C GLU A 791 60.20 0.61 30.87
N LEU A 792 60.01 1.61 29.98
CA LEU A 792 60.10 1.43 28.53
C LEU A 792 61.50 1.02 28.07
N VAL A 793 62.55 1.66 28.59
CA VAL A 793 63.96 1.32 28.29
C VAL A 793 64.29 -0.08 28.80
N ALA A 794 63.88 -0.43 30.01
CA ALA A 794 64.12 -1.75 30.59
C ALA A 794 63.45 -2.88 29.78
N VAL A 795 62.20 -2.71 29.36
CA VAL A 795 61.49 -3.69 28.51
C VAL A 795 62.16 -3.82 27.15
N ARG A 796 62.45 -2.70 26.47
CA ARG A 796 63.11 -2.70 25.15
C ARG A 796 64.46 -3.41 25.19
N ASP A 797 65.29 -3.12 26.19
CA ASP A 797 66.64 -3.66 26.23
C ASP A 797 66.66 -5.13 26.73
N ASN A 798 65.64 -5.58 27.47
CA ASN A 798 65.38 -7.01 27.71
C ASN A 798 64.87 -7.76 26.47
N LEU A 799 64.06 -7.13 25.62
CA LEU A 799 63.61 -7.71 24.34
C LEU A 799 64.76 -7.84 23.35
N ARG A 800 65.63 -6.82 23.25
CA ARG A 800 66.89 -6.87 22.49
C ARG A 800 67.79 -8.03 22.92
N ARG A 801 67.93 -8.27 24.24
CA ARG A 801 68.65 -9.45 24.79
C ARG A 801 68.04 -10.81 24.39
N ARG A 802 66.81 -10.84 23.88
CA ARG A 802 66.15 -12.05 23.32
C ARG A 802 66.10 -12.06 21.78
N GLY A 803 66.77 -11.12 21.11
CA GLY A 803 66.77 -11.01 19.65
C GLY A 803 65.49 -10.41 19.07
N VAL A 804 64.72 -9.65 19.85
CA VAL A 804 63.46 -9.03 19.43
C VAL A 804 63.61 -7.50 19.47
N GLU A 805 63.88 -6.89 18.30
CA GLU A 805 63.99 -5.44 18.16
C GLU A 805 62.62 -4.79 17.95
N VAL A 806 62.34 -3.74 18.73
CA VAL A 806 61.02 -3.12 18.89
C VAL A 806 61.18 -1.65 19.29
N ASP A 807 60.36 -0.77 18.72
CA ASP A 807 60.30 0.66 19.07
C ASP A 807 59.45 0.95 20.31
N ASN A 808 59.75 2.06 20.98
CA ASN A 808 59.07 2.48 22.21
C ASN A 808 57.53 2.55 22.04
N ASP A 809 57.03 2.98 20.88
CA ASP A 809 55.60 3.13 20.64
C ASP A 809 54.88 1.82 20.34
N TYR A 810 55.55 0.82 19.75
CA TYR A 810 55.03 -0.54 19.62
C TYR A 810 54.92 -1.24 20.99
N ILE A 811 55.83 -0.94 21.92
CA ILE A 811 55.72 -1.36 23.33
C ILE A 811 54.51 -0.68 23.99
N ARG A 812 54.29 0.63 23.76
CA ARG A 812 53.12 1.38 24.28
C ARG A 812 51.78 0.88 23.71
N GLU A 813 51.72 0.59 22.40
CA GLU A 813 50.56 -0.06 21.78
C GLU A 813 50.23 -1.38 22.46
N THR A 814 51.25 -2.23 22.65
CA THR A 814 51.07 -3.55 23.27
C THR A 814 50.74 -3.45 24.77
N TRP A 815 51.19 -2.38 25.45
CA TRP A 815 50.88 -2.14 26.85
C TRP A 815 49.40 -1.83 27.11
N LYS A 816 48.75 -1.00 26.29
CA LYS A 816 47.35 -0.57 26.50
C LYS A 816 46.38 -1.74 26.80
N PRO A 817 46.25 -2.78 25.96
CA PRO A 817 45.35 -3.91 26.23
C PRO A 817 45.88 -4.84 27.34
N VAL A 818 47.20 -4.94 27.56
CA VAL A 818 47.78 -5.75 28.65
C VAL A 818 47.49 -5.12 30.02
N TYR A 819 47.69 -3.80 30.14
CA TYR A 819 47.29 -3.02 31.30
C TYR A 819 45.78 -3.15 31.55
N LEU A 820 44.96 -2.89 30.53
CA LEU A 820 43.51 -2.88 30.67
C LEU A 820 42.98 -4.26 31.09
N LYS A 821 43.52 -5.36 30.53
CA LYS A 821 43.23 -6.73 30.96
C LYS A 821 43.57 -6.95 32.43
N ASN A 822 44.79 -6.60 32.85
CA ASN A 822 45.26 -6.78 34.23
C ASN A 822 44.44 -5.93 35.22
N PHE A 823 44.06 -4.72 34.82
CA PHE A 823 43.16 -3.84 35.57
C PHE A 823 41.77 -4.47 35.73
N LEU A 824 41.13 -4.90 34.62
CA LEU A 824 39.80 -5.50 34.64
C LEU A 824 39.75 -6.81 35.46
N GLN A 825 40.82 -7.62 35.43
CA GLN A 825 40.93 -8.80 36.28
C GLN A 825 41.04 -8.45 37.78
N ARG A 826 41.80 -7.41 38.15
CA ARG A 826 41.86 -6.92 39.54
C ARG A 826 40.50 -6.36 39.99
N ALA A 827 39.85 -5.55 39.16
CA ALA A 827 38.51 -5.01 39.41
C ALA A 827 37.43 -6.11 39.58
N GLN A 828 37.45 -7.14 38.73
CA GLN A 828 36.52 -8.27 38.83
C GLN A 828 36.74 -9.09 40.12
N THR A 829 37.96 -9.13 40.65
CA THR A 829 38.23 -9.72 41.98
C THR A 829 37.64 -8.82 43.08
N ARG A 830 37.93 -7.51 43.06
CA ARG A 830 37.35 -6.55 44.02
C ARG A 830 35.82 -6.60 44.06
N ALA A 831 35.15 -6.72 42.91
CA ALA A 831 33.69 -6.84 42.83
C ALA A 831 33.15 -8.06 43.62
N ARG A 832 33.80 -9.23 43.46
CA ARG A 832 33.43 -10.47 44.19
C ARG A 832 33.64 -10.36 45.69
N ASP A 833 34.70 -9.68 46.12
CA ASP A 833 34.99 -9.46 47.53
C ASP A 833 33.95 -8.49 48.13
N CYS A 834 33.68 -7.38 47.44
CA CYS A 834 32.63 -6.41 47.78
C CYS A 834 31.23 -7.03 47.88
N LYS A 835 30.96 -8.16 47.23
CA LYS A 835 29.71 -8.91 47.42
C LYS A 835 29.48 -9.30 48.89
N LYS A 836 30.52 -9.47 49.71
CA LYS A 836 30.39 -9.80 51.14
C LYS A 836 30.31 -8.55 52.02
N SER A 837 30.82 -7.40 51.58
CA SER A 837 31.06 -6.21 52.41
C SER A 837 29.85 -5.33 52.74
N PHE A 838 28.63 -5.65 52.26
CA PHE A 838 27.42 -4.83 52.54
C PHE A 838 27.18 -4.56 54.04
N TYR A 839 27.50 -5.51 54.91
CA TYR A 839 27.35 -5.34 56.37
C TYR A 839 28.24 -4.21 56.91
N LEU A 840 29.49 -4.11 56.43
CA LEU A 840 30.43 -3.06 56.78
C LEU A 840 29.98 -1.70 56.20
N TYR A 841 29.55 -1.70 54.93
CA TYR A 841 28.98 -0.51 54.27
C TYR A 841 27.75 0.04 55.02
N SER A 842 26.85 -0.84 55.46
CA SER A 842 25.64 -0.49 56.20
C SER A 842 25.94 0.07 57.59
N GLN A 843 26.89 -0.51 58.34
CA GLN A 843 27.35 0.08 59.61
C GLN A 843 27.98 1.47 59.44
N GLN A 844 28.65 1.71 58.32
CA GLN A 844 29.34 2.98 58.02
C GLN A 844 28.40 4.02 57.38
N ASN A 845 27.09 3.77 57.32
CA ASN A 845 26.06 4.71 56.88
C ASN A 845 26.34 5.36 55.51
N GLY A 846 26.94 4.58 54.58
CA GLY A 846 27.33 5.05 53.25
C GLY A 846 28.63 5.88 53.18
N THR A 847 29.30 6.14 54.30
CA THR A 847 30.57 6.91 54.37
C THR A 847 31.83 6.06 54.20
N GLY A 848 31.68 4.74 54.06
CA GLY A 848 32.79 3.80 53.94
C GLY A 848 33.63 4.00 52.68
N LYS A 849 34.96 3.92 52.83
CA LYS A 849 35.91 4.02 51.70
C LYS A 849 36.06 2.72 50.89
N GLU A 850 35.57 1.61 51.42
CA GLU A 850 35.56 0.33 50.71
C GLU A 850 34.45 0.29 49.66
N CYS A 851 34.70 -0.38 48.53
CA CYS A 851 33.69 -0.69 47.51
C CYS A 851 32.98 0.53 46.86
N CYS A 852 33.64 1.69 46.81
CA CYS A 852 33.16 2.89 46.10
C CYS A 852 32.76 2.64 44.64
N GLU A 853 33.42 1.70 43.95
CA GLU A 853 33.06 1.23 42.60
C GLU A 853 31.62 0.68 42.54
N VAL A 854 31.18 -0.08 43.55
CA VAL A 854 29.82 -0.64 43.64
C VAL A 854 28.79 0.47 43.83
N VAL A 855 29.11 1.50 44.62
CA VAL A 855 28.23 2.67 44.81
C VAL A 855 28.08 3.46 43.50
N MET A 856 29.14 3.57 42.69
CA MET A 856 29.08 4.16 41.35
C MET A 856 28.17 3.35 40.42
N PHE A 857 28.33 2.02 40.35
CA PHE A 857 27.45 1.17 39.52
C PHE A 857 26.00 1.17 40.02
N TRP A 858 25.77 1.25 41.33
CA TRP A 858 24.41 1.39 41.89
C TRP A 858 23.76 2.73 41.49
N ARG A 859 24.48 3.86 41.59
CA ARG A 859 23.97 5.20 41.17
C ARG A 859 23.56 5.19 39.71
N VAL A 860 24.39 4.62 38.84
CA VAL A 860 24.06 4.42 37.42
C VAL A 860 22.82 3.53 37.26
N GLN A 861 22.77 2.37 37.92
CA GLN A 861 21.65 1.43 37.83
C GLN A 861 20.32 2.04 38.33
N ALA A 862 20.33 2.77 39.43
CA ALA A 862 19.17 3.49 39.97
C ALA A 862 18.70 4.58 38.98
N THR A 863 19.62 5.33 38.40
CA THR A 863 19.33 6.37 37.39
C THR A 863 18.70 5.77 36.13
N LEU A 864 19.22 4.64 35.64
CA LEU A 864 18.67 3.95 34.48
C LEU A 864 17.30 3.29 34.78
N ARG A 865 17.08 2.75 36.00
CA ARG A 865 15.75 2.26 36.43
C ARG A 865 14.72 3.40 36.48
N THR A 866 15.05 4.53 37.11
CA THR A 866 14.17 5.72 37.14
C THR A 866 13.88 6.25 35.74
N THR A 867 14.89 6.23 34.86
CA THR A 867 14.74 6.61 33.43
C THR A 867 13.81 5.65 32.70
N ALA A 868 13.97 4.33 32.86
CA ALA A 868 13.09 3.33 32.23
C ALA A 868 11.63 3.49 32.69
N ASN A 869 11.41 3.75 33.98
CA ASN A 869 10.07 3.99 34.53
C ASN A 869 9.44 5.28 33.96
N ALA A 870 10.22 6.36 33.82
CA ALA A 870 9.77 7.61 33.22
C ALA A 870 9.46 7.47 31.72
N LEU A 871 10.33 6.81 30.95
CA LEU A 871 10.12 6.51 29.54
C LEU A 871 8.88 5.62 29.34
N ARG A 872 8.67 4.60 30.17
CA ARG A 872 7.45 3.77 30.13
C ARG A 872 6.19 4.61 30.35
N GLN A 873 6.21 5.55 31.29
CA GLN A 873 5.07 6.44 31.51
C GLN A 873 4.84 7.39 30.32
N GLN A 874 5.90 7.85 29.64
CA GLN A 874 5.78 8.63 28.41
C GLN A 874 5.19 7.80 27.26
N ILE A 875 5.65 6.56 27.07
CA ILE A 875 5.13 5.62 26.06
C ILE A 875 3.65 5.34 26.29
N ALA A 876 3.28 4.87 27.47
CA ALA A 876 1.91 4.44 27.78
C ALA A 876 0.90 5.60 27.75
N ASN A 877 1.28 6.80 28.21
CA ASN A 877 0.36 7.94 28.31
C ASN A 877 0.32 8.84 27.06
N ARG A 878 1.36 8.81 26.20
CA ARG A 878 1.51 9.77 25.09
C ARG A 878 2.02 9.15 23.80
N GLU A 879 3.19 8.52 23.81
CA GLU A 879 3.87 8.20 22.55
C GLU A 879 3.23 7.02 21.79
N ALA A 880 2.66 6.03 22.48
CA ALA A 880 1.85 5.00 21.82
C ALA A 880 0.60 5.60 21.13
N ALA A 881 -0.08 6.54 21.78
CA ALA A 881 -1.22 7.26 21.22
C ALA A 881 -0.84 8.39 20.23
N ARG A 882 0.45 8.71 20.09
CA ARG A 882 0.98 9.50 18.98
C ARG A 882 1.22 8.60 17.78
N LEU A 883 2.00 7.52 17.95
CA LEU A 883 2.31 6.55 16.90
C LEU A 883 1.06 5.93 16.26
N ASP A 884 0.00 5.67 17.03
CA ASP A 884 -1.29 5.23 16.50
C ASP A 884 -2.00 6.30 15.64
N ARG A 885 -1.86 7.60 15.95
CA ARG A 885 -2.34 8.67 15.07
C ARG A 885 -1.48 8.78 13.82
N ASP A 886 -0.16 8.76 13.99
CA ASP A 886 0.82 8.81 12.90
C ASP A 886 0.55 7.68 11.88
N LEU A 887 0.20 6.48 12.35
CA LEU A 887 -0.23 5.34 11.55
C LEU A 887 -1.59 5.56 10.84
N ARG A 888 -2.59 6.11 11.53
CA ARG A 888 -3.91 6.41 10.92
C ARG A 888 -3.78 7.43 9.79
N GLU A 889 -3.02 8.50 10.00
CA GLU A 889 -2.80 9.55 8.99
C GLU A 889 -2.09 8.97 7.74
N VAL A 890 -1.07 8.13 7.93
CA VAL A 890 -0.42 7.37 6.84
C VAL A 890 -1.41 6.46 6.11
N LEU A 891 -2.21 5.68 6.84
CA LEU A 891 -3.19 4.77 6.23
C LEU A 891 -4.31 5.50 5.48
N ASP A 892 -4.68 6.71 5.89
CA ASP A 892 -5.66 7.56 5.20
C ASP A 892 -5.08 8.20 3.94
N GLU A 893 -3.81 8.62 3.94
CA GLU A 893 -3.10 9.05 2.73
C GLU A 893 -2.94 7.89 1.73
N MET A 894 -2.55 6.71 2.21
CA MET A 894 -2.51 5.48 1.41
C MET A 894 -3.90 5.03 0.93
N ALA A 895 -4.98 5.38 1.63
CA ALA A 895 -6.34 5.14 1.19
C ALA A 895 -6.72 6.01 -0.02
N ALA A 896 -6.18 7.24 -0.09
CA ALA A 896 -6.46 8.22 -1.13
C ALA A 896 -5.69 8.01 -2.44
N ASP A 897 -4.51 7.38 -2.42
CA ASP A 897 -3.68 7.14 -3.62
C ASP A 897 -3.97 5.77 -4.30
N PRO A 898 -4.63 5.75 -5.48
CA PRO A 898 -4.92 4.51 -6.21
C PRO A 898 -3.68 3.92 -6.91
N GLU A 899 -2.64 4.71 -7.20
CA GLU A 899 -1.40 4.23 -7.82
C GLU A 899 -0.51 3.53 -6.77
N LEU A 900 -0.38 4.11 -5.58
CA LEU A 900 0.30 3.48 -4.45
C LEU A 900 -0.42 2.20 -4.03
N LYS A 901 -1.76 2.21 -3.92
CA LYS A 901 -2.56 0.98 -3.74
C LYS A 901 -2.23 -0.06 -4.82
N LYS A 902 -2.21 0.31 -6.10
CA LYS A 902 -1.92 -0.61 -7.21
C LYS A 902 -0.50 -1.19 -7.17
N LYS A 903 0.47 -0.42 -6.67
CA LYS A 903 1.87 -0.83 -6.48
C LYS A 903 2.02 -1.83 -5.32
N LEU A 904 1.38 -1.57 -4.18
CA LEU A 904 1.49 -2.39 -2.97
C LEU A 904 0.63 -3.66 -3.07
N LEU A 905 -0.65 -3.53 -3.45
CA LEU A 905 -1.59 -4.64 -3.63
C LEU A 905 -1.54 -5.14 -5.07
N SER A 906 -0.51 -5.91 -5.36
CA SER A 906 -0.17 -6.50 -6.66
C SER A 906 -0.15 -8.05 -6.63
N GLY A 907 -0.15 -8.69 -7.79
CA GLY A 907 -0.10 -10.15 -7.94
C GLY A 907 -1.41 -10.76 -8.42
N ARG A 908 -1.32 -11.96 -9.02
CA ARG A 908 -2.37 -12.55 -9.88
C ARG A 908 -3.76 -12.67 -9.21
N ARG A 909 -3.84 -12.83 -7.89
CA ARG A 909 -5.13 -12.83 -7.17
C ARG A 909 -5.82 -11.47 -7.23
N VAL A 910 -5.11 -10.38 -6.91
CA VAL A 910 -5.69 -9.02 -6.91
C VAL A 910 -6.02 -8.60 -8.34
N GLU A 911 -5.16 -8.96 -9.30
CA GLU A 911 -5.37 -8.73 -10.73
C GLU A 911 -6.62 -9.46 -11.25
N LEU A 912 -6.78 -10.76 -10.93
CA LEU A 912 -7.97 -11.52 -11.32
C LEU A 912 -9.25 -10.97 -10.69
N ALA A 913 -9.25 -10.61 -9.41
CA ALA A 913 -10.43 -10.03 -8.76
C ALA A 913 -10.84 -8.71 -9.45
N GLU A 914 -9.88 -7.83 -9.72
CA GLU A 914 -10.09 -6.58 -10.45
C GLU A 914 -10.58 -6.78 -11.89
N GLU A 915 -9.96 -7.68 -12.66
CA GLU A 915 -10.38 -8.05 -14.02
C GLU A 915 -11.83 -8.54 -14.01
N LEU A 916 -12.15 -9.47 -13.10
CA LEU A 916 -13.45 -10.13 -12.99
C LEU A 916 -14.56 -9.16 -12.53
N LYS A 917 -14.27 -8.28 -11.55
CA LYS A 917 -15.17 -7.17 -11.17
C LYS A 917 -15.49 -6.28 -12.37
N ARG A 918 -14.47 -5.85 -13.12
CA ARG A 918 -14.63 -4.99 -14.31
C ARG A 918 -15.44 -5.69 -15.40
N VAL A 919 -15.23 -6.99 -15.65
CA VAL A 919 -16.06 -7.76 -16.59
C VAL A 919 -17.51 -7.81 -16.12
N ARG A 920 -17.79 -8.07 -14.84
CA ARG A 920 -19.17 -8.06 -14.31
C ARG A 920 -19.84 -6.69 -14.50
N GLN A 921 -19.15 -5.61 -14.19
CA GLN A 921 -19.65 -4.23 -14.35
C GLN A 921 -19.94 -3.87 -15.82
N VAL A 922 -19.10 -4.33 -16.76
CA VAL A 922 -19.33 -4.18 -18.20
C VAL A 922 -20.48 -5.07 -18.69
N GLN A 923 -20.57 -6.32 -18.22
CA GLN A 923 -21.64 -7.25 -18.55
C GLN A 923 -23.00 -6.73 -18.08
N GLU A 924 -23.12 -6.31 -16.81
CA GLU A 924 -24.37 -5.81 -16.23
C GLU A 924 -24.90 -4.59 -17.00
N LYS A 925 -24.01 -3.65 -17.37
CA LYS A 925 -24.37 -2.49 -18.19
C LYS A 925 -24.75 -2.86 -19.63
N LEU A 926 -24.11 -3.86 -20.22
CA LEU A 926 -24.49 -4.40 -21.54
C LEU A 926 -25.86 -5.09 -21.48
N GLU A 927 -26.15 -5.83 -20.41
CA GLU A 927 -27.43 -6.53 -20.22
C GLU A 927 -28.57 -5.55 -19.89
N GLU A 928 -28.36 -4.54 -19.03
CA GLU A 928 -29.31 -3.43 -18.81
C GLU A 928 -29.59 -2.67 -20.12
N PHE A 929 -28.57 -2.44 -20.95
CA PHE A 929 -28.74 -1.82 -22.27
C PHE A 929 -29.49 -2.72 -23.27
N ILE A 930 -29.19 -4.01 -23.35
CA ILE A 930 -29.90 -4.96 -24.23
C ILE A 930 -31.36 -5.12 -23.80
N GLU A 931 -31.63 -5.20 -22.50
CA GLU A 931 -33.00 -5.30 -21.97
C GLU A 931 -33.80 -4.04 -22.29
N ALA A 932 -33.20 -2.86 -22.16
CA ALA A 932 -33.81 -1.59 -22.58
C ALA A 932 -33.99 -1.48 -24.10
N LEU A 933 -33.02 -1.96 -24.90
CA LEU A 933 -33.06 -1.94 -26.36
C LEU A 933 -34.15 -2.86 -26.92
N ASN A 934 -34.42 -3.99 -26.23
CA ASN A 934 -35.51 -4.90 -26.54
C ASN A 934 -36.89 -4.37 -26.08
N LYS A 935 -36.93 -3.35 -25.20
CA LYS A 935 -38.16 -2.63 -24.81
C LYS A 935 -38.50 -1.44 -25.73
N GLU A 936 -37.63 -1.11 -26.71
CA GLU A 936 -37.89 -0.15 -27.80
C GLU A 936 -38.23 -0.85 -29.14
N LYS A 937 -38.30 -2.18 -29.16
CA LYS A 937 -38.76 -3.00 -30.29
C LYS A 937 -40.28 -3.20 -30.23
#